data_AF-A0A3B9GCI6-F1
#
_entry.id   AF-A0A3B9GCI6-F1
#
_cell.length_a   1.000
_cell.length_b   1.000
_cell.length_c   1.000
_cell.angle_alpha   90.00
_cell.angle_beta   90.00
_cell.angle_gamma   90.00
#
_symmetry.space_group_name_H-M   'P 1'
#
loop_
_entity.id
_entity.type
_entity.pdbx_description
1 polymer ?
#
loop_
_entity_poly.entity_id
_entity_poly.type
_entity_poly.pdbx_seq_one_letter_code
_entity_poly.pdbx_strand_id
1 'polypeptide(L)'
;DAPALPARLQGTFLSIDPLHHYLITSSRSALGSTFKTSDMGFPLRSKDLTFRPVYLANAPCGGVVISDFREQYIAHGQNYQGQIDPDSGRIYRLRGEGKVLIQDRNLEVKTSQELVMLLNHDNLWHRQTAVRLLAQRADPAIITELKNLLNQKSPHPALEALWTLHQMGELEPKISIQLLAHPVPMVRAWIIRLSGDDGKLEPELFNQIQKLAKRETNAEVQCQILSTASRLEYQQGLALAKEIIERPDHLRDPFIPLMAWHVVEAHCNDQAAAVLETLNELEIWASPFFLNHIAPRLMRRFAEAGSRSNLLCCARLLELAPDLTARAALMRGFEKAFEGRIIPPLPDELNSRLGRPSLSMRIRRGEAQALEEGINQLSNSQTTSEDQIAVIRAFGTYQGTAEVWKKLLALAISADLPSLNRDAMIALQNYDDKEIGITLVNFYPKSSSALQAAILNLLSSRSVWAITLLEAIGPKKIPPSDFDQDLLARLSLHGDSQINDLVHEKFPDVEEKTPTLRLHALEKILSAQPGDPYAGESIFTERCASCHKLFFKGGEVGPDLTRYQRDDLSTMLVSILEPNAEIREGYENVVVTTNDKRVLSGFLSDEDTNSIVLRGFDGADITIPRKNIISLKPAGRSLMPSGLLNGLDDAALRNFFAYLRISQPITK
;
A
#
# COMPACT_ATOMS: atom_id res chain seq x y z
N ASP A 1 12.81 -11.43 -29.58
CA ASP A 1 11.38 -11.81 -29.50
C ASP A 1 10.48 -11.27 -30.61
N ALA A 2 10.71 -10.06 -31.14
CA ALA A 2 9.96 -9.52 -32.28
C ALA A 2 10.92 -8.93 -33.33
N PRO A 3 11.56 -9.75 -34.19
CA PRO A 3 12.65 -9.32 -35.06
C PRO A 3 12.25 -8.29 -36.13
N ALA A 4 10.95 -8.13 -36.42
CA ALA A 4 10.46 -7.12 -37.35
C ALA A 4 10.23 -5.74 -36.67
N LEU A 5 10.45 -5.60 -35.36
CA LEU A 5 10.51 -4.30 -34.72
C LEU A 5 11.86 -3.59 -35.02
N PRO A 6 11.88 -2.25 -35.07
CA PRO A 6 13.11 -1.49 -35.26
C PRO A 6 14.08 -1.67 -34.08
N ALA A 7 15.38 -1.48 -34.32
CA ALA A 7 16.43 -1.71 -33.31
C ALA A 7 16.19 -0.94 -32.00
N ARG A 8 15.66 0.29 -32.08
CA ARG A 8 15.32 1.13 -30.93
C ARG A 8 14.26 0.55 -29.98
N LEU A 9 13.49 -0.45 -30.42
CA LEU A 9 12.45 -1.13 -29.64
C LEU A 9 12.84 -2.57 -29.26
N GLN A 10 14.02 -3.03 -29.64
CA GLN A 10 14.49 -4.36 -29.24
C GLN A 10 14.93 -4.33 -27.77
N GLY A 11 14.51 -5.33 -26.99
CA GLY A 11 14.82 -5.43 -25.55
C GLY A 11 14.00 -4.51 -24.65
N THR A 12 13.03 -3.77 -25.18
CA THR A 12 12.08 -2.95 -24.40
C THR A 12 10.77 -3.69 -24.17
N PHE A 13 10.07 -3.37 -23.08
CA PHE A 13 8.69 -3.79 -22.86
C PHE A 13 7.74 -2.91 -23.66
N LEU A 14 6.66 -3.52 -24.15
CA LEU A 14 5.53 -2.84 -24.77
C LEU A 14 4.30 -3.07 -23.90
N SER A 15 3.65 -1.99 -23.51
CA SER A 15 2.43 -1.99 -22.70
C SER A 15 1.33 -1.23 -23.44
N ILE A 16 0.08 -1.54 -23.12
CA ILE A 16 -1.11 -0.84 -23.63
C ILE A 16 -1.58 0.19 -22.61
N ASP A 17 -2.09 1.31 -23.09
CA ASP A 17 -2.86 2.26 -22.28
C ASP A 17 -4.18 2.55 -23.02
N PRO A 18 -5.26 1.83 -22.67
CA PRO A 18 -6.54 2.00 -23.34
C PRO A 18 -7.18 3.34 -23.02
N LEU A 19 -6.93 3.95 -21.85
CA LEU A 19 -7.54 5.23 -21.47
C LEU A 19 -6.98 6.38 -22.31
N HIS A 20 -5.67 6.34 -22.61
CA HIS A 20 -4.98 7.42 -23.32
C HIS A 20 -4.69 7.13 -24.80
N HIS A 21 -5.21 6.01 -25.30
CA HIS A 21 -5.22 5.67 -26.74
C HIS A 21 -3.79 5.49 -27.30
N TYR A 22 -2.88 4.95 -26.51
CA TYR A 22 -1.51 4.71 -26.94
C TYR A 22 -0.94 3.38 -26.45
N LEU A 23 0.20 3.02 -27.04
CA LEU A 23 1.12 2.04 -26.49
C LEU A 23 2.26 2.77 -25.80
N ILE A 24 2.82 2.15 -24.77
CA ILE A 24 3.98 2.65 -24.03
C ILE A 24 5.14 1.69 -24.29
N THR A 25 6.31 2.24 -24.57
CA THR A 25 7.58 1.49 -24.47
C THR A 25 8.24 1.78 -23.15
N SER A 26 8.70 0.75 -22.46
CA SER A 26 9.38 0.92 -21.17
C SER A 26 10.67 0.10 -21.13
N SER A 27 11.69 0.68 -20.51
CA SER A 27 12.91 -0.03 -20.10
C SER A 27 12.69 -0.70 -18.75
N ARG A 28 13.42 -1.78 -18.48
CA ARG A 28 13.38 -2.51 -17.21
C ARG A 28 14.76 -2.48 -16.56
N SER A 29 14.83 -2.11 -15.28
CA SER A 29 16.04 -2.22 -14.45
C SER A 29 15.77 -3.10 -13.24
N ALA A 30 16.75 -3.92 -12.85
CA ALA A 30 16.60 -4.82 -11.71
C ALA A 30 16.55 -4.04 -10.39
N LEU A 31 15.71 -4.50 -9.46
CA LEU A 31 15.60 -4.02 -8.09
C LEU A 31 15.43 -5.23 -7.16
N GLY A 32 16.55 -5.85 -6.79
CA GLY A 32 16.51 -7.07 -5.98
C GLY A 32 15.79 -8.21 -6.70
N SER A 33 14.77 -8.77 -6.05
CA SER A 33 13.85 -9.79 -6.57
C SER A 33 12.79 -9.30 -7.54
N THR A 34 12.71 -7.98 -7.73
CA THR A 34 11.77 -7.34 -8.65
C THR A 34 12.49 -6.42 -9.62
N PHE A 35 11.73 -5.62 -10.35
CA PHE A 35 12.24 -4.64 -11.30
C PHE A 35 11.48 -3.33 -11.21
N LYS A 36 12.14 -2.27 -11.69
CA LYS A 36 11.51 -0.98 -11.98
C LYS A 36 11.38 -0.84 -13.49
N THR A 37 10.30 -0.18 -13.92
CA THR A 37 10.13 0.23 -15.30
C THR A 37 10.27 1.74 -15.43
N SER A 38 10.86 2.18 -16.55
CA SER A 38 10.91 3.59 -16.93
C SER A 38 10.41 3.74 -18.35
N ASP A 39 9.38 4.56 -18.53
CA ASP A 39 8.78 4.80 -19.84
C ASP A 39 9.72 5.59 -20.74
N MET A 40 9.82 5.14 -21.98
CA MET A 40 10.74 5.62 -23.01
C MET A 40 10.03 6.35 -24.14
N GLY A 41 8.70 6.23 -24.23
CA GLY A 41 7.89 6.90 -25.22
C GLY A 41 6.70 6.08 -25.72
N PHE A 42 6.04 6.59 -26.76
CA PHE A 42 4.79 6.06 -27.30
C PHE A 42 4.99 5.58 -28.74
N PRO A 43 5.26 4.29 -29.01
CA PRO A 43 5.50 3.80 -30.36
C PRO A 43 4.24 3.83 -31.25
N LEU A 44 3.06 3.91 -30.64
CA LEU A 44 1.78 4.09 -31.33
C LEU A 44 0.91 4.99 -30.45
N ARG A 45 0.39 6.07 -31.03
CA ARG A 45 -0.61 6.94 -30.41
C ARG A 45 -1.68 7.25 -31.45
N SER A 46 -2.94 7.07 -31.08
CA SER A 46 -4.06 7.39 -31.95
C SER A 46 -4.67 8.74 -31.58
N LYS A 47 -5.22 9.43 -32.57
CA LYS A 47 -6.13 10.58 -32.38
C LYS A 47 -7.61 10.16 -32.43
N ASP A 48 -7.86 8.92 -32.81
CA ASP A 48 -9.20 8.34 -32.82
C ASP A 48 -9.60 8.04 -31.37
N LEU A 49 -10.59 8.78 -30.88
CA LEU A 49 -11.13 8.64 -29.52
C LEU A 49 -11.79 7.29 -29.28
N THR A 50 -11.98 6.45 -30.30
CA THR A 50 -12.45 5.08 -30.15
C THR A 50 -11.32 4.06 -30.09
N PHE A 51 -10.05 4.44 -30.27
CA PHE A 51 -8.93 3.49 -30.17
C PHE A 51 -8.68 3.08 -28.72
N ARG A 52 -8.91 1.80 -28.43
CA ARG A 52 -8.80 1.14 -27.12
C ARG A 52 -7.97 -0.14 -27.24
N PRO A 53 -6.64 -0.05 -27.25
CA PRO A 53 -5.79 -1.24 -27.26
C PRO A 53 -5.99 -2.00 -25.94
N VAL A 54 -6.48 -3.24 -26.04
CA VAL A 54 -6.79 -4.11 -24.89
C VAL A 54 -5.88 -5.33 -24.81
N TYR A 55 -5.16 -5.65 -25.90
CA TYR A 55 -4.25 -6.79 -25.93
C TYR A 55 -3.12 -6.56 -26.94
N LEU A 56 -1.94 -7.10 -26.65
CA LEU A 56 -0.82 -7.17 -27.59
C LEU A 56 -0.12 -8.53 -27.51
N ALA A 57 0.43 -8.98 -28.63
CA ALA A 57 1.20 -10.22 -28.69
C ALA A 57 2.26 -10.20 -29.79
N ASN A 58 3.34 -10.96 -29.60
CA ASN A 58 4.33 -11.22 -30.65
C ASN A 58 3.67 -11.95 -31.82
N ALA A 59 3.78 -11.38 -33.02
CA ALA A 59 3.18 -11.95 -34.21
C ALA A 59 4.08 -13.03 -34.83
N PRO A 60 3.50 -14.06 -35.51
CA PRO A 60 4.26 -15.09 -36.25
C PRO A 60 5.21 -14.52 -37.31
N CYS A 61 4.86 -13.35 -37.85
CA CYS A 61 5.62 -12.65 -38.89
C CYS A 61 6.78 -11.81 -38.35
N GLY A 62 7.02 -11.80 -37.04
CA GLY A 62 8.11 -11.05 -36.40
C GLY A 62 7.73 -9.67 -35.87
N GLY A 63 6.53 -9.17 -36.18
CA GLY A 63 6.00 -7.90 -35.63
C GLY A 63 5.26 -8.11 -34.30
N VAL A 64 4.45 -7.11 -33.92
CA VAL A 64 3.52 -7.19 -32.79
C VAL A 64 2.10 -6.98 -33.31
N VAL A 65 1.16 -7.81 -32.91
CA VAL A 65 -0.28 -7.60 -33.16
C VAL A 65 -0.90 -6.93 -31.95
N ILE A 66 -1.86 -6.03 -32.20
CA ILE A 66 -2.59 -5.28 -31.18
C ILE A 66 -4.07 -5.47 -31.44
N SER A 67 -4.81 -5.91 -30.42
CA SER A 67 -6.27 -5.95 -30.45
C SER A 67 -6.80 -4.65 -29.86
N ASP A 68 -7.63 -3.97 -30.64
CA ASP A 68 -8.34 -2.76 -30.27
C ASP A 68 -9.83 -3.07 -30.17
N PHE A 69 -10.38 -2.90 -28.97
CA PHE A 69 -11.80 -3.14 -28.67
C PHE A 69 -12.72 -2.06 -29.26
N ARG A 70 -12.16 -1.00 -29.85
CA ARG A 70 -12.87 0.09 -30.54
C ARG A 70 -14.09 0.62 -29.76
N GLU A 71 -13.83 1.40 -28.71
CA GLU A 71 -14.88 1.89 -27.81
C GLU A 71 -14.68 3.37 -27.48
N GLN A 72 -15.76 4.14 -27.46
CA GLN A 72 -15.75 5.56 -27.10
C GLN A 72 -15.65 5.74 -25.58
N TYR A 73 -16.32 4.90 -24.78
CA TYR A 73 -16.39 5.04 -23.32
C TYR A 73 -15.96 3.75 -22.60
N ILE A 74 -14.91 3.82 -21.77
CA ILE A 74 -14.37 2.64 -21.05
C ILE A 74 -14.29 2.83 -19.52
N ALA A 75 -14.75 3.97 -19.01
CA ALA A 75 -14.70 4.30 -17.58
C ALA A 75 -15.99 3.87 -16.86
N HIS A 76 -15.83 3.32 -15.65
CA HIS A 76 -16.91 2.77 -14.82
C HIS A 76 -18.10 3.72 -14.62
N GLY A 77 -17.87 5.03 -14.63
CA GLY A 77 -18.89 6.06 -14.40
C GLY A 77 -19.92 6.26 -15.51
N GLN A 78 -19.81 5.60 -16.68
CA GLN A 78 -20.78 5.77 -17.78
C GLN A 78 -21.27 4.45 -18.40
N ASN A 79 -20.82 3.29 -17.89
CA ASN A 79 -21.20 1.97 -18.40
C ASN A 79 -22.73 1.72 -18.35
N TYR A 80 -23.44 2.34 -17.41
CA TYR A 80 -24.89 2.23 -17.26
C TYR A 80 -25.68 2.86 -18.42
N GLN A 81 -25.04 3.66 -19.27
CA GLN A 81 -25.68 4.32 -20.41
C GLN A 81 -25.90 3.37 -21.60
N GLY A 82 -25.40 2.12 -21.53
CA GLY A 82 -25.67 1.08 -22.53
C GLY A 82 -25.08 1.36 -23.92
N GLN A 83 -24.06 2.21 -24.00
CA GLN A 83 -23.43 2.66 -25.24
C GLN A 83 -22.21 1.82 -25.66
N ILE A 84 -21.97 0.68 -25.01
CA ILE A 84 -20.86 -0.21 -25.36
C ILE A 84 -21.15 -0.89 -26.69
N ASP A 85 -20.18 -0.92 -27.60
CA ASP A 85 -20.23 -1.64 -28.87
C ASP A 85 -19.41 -2.94 -28.78
N PRO A 86 -20.00 -4.05 -28.29
CA PRO A 86 -19.27 -5.29 -28.05
C PRO A 86 -18.88 -6.04 -29.34
N ASP A 87 -19.46 -5.66 -30.48
CA ASP A 87 -19.37 -6.41 -31.73
C ASP A 87 -18.35 -5.82 -32.72
N SER A 88 -17.77 -4.66 -32.41
CA SER A 88 -16.77 -4.01 -33.26
C SER A 88 -15.37 -4.02 -32.65
N GLY A 89 -14.35 -4.07 -33.52
CA GLY A 89 -12.96 -4.13 -33.10
C GLY A 89 -12.00 -4.05 -34.27
N ARG A 90 -10.72 -3.84 -33.99
CA ARG A 90 -9.66 -3.73 -35.01
C ARG A 90 -8.42 -4.50 -34.57
N ILE A 91 -7.73 -5.08 -35.55
CA ILE A 91 -6.41 -5.69 -35.33
C ILE A 91 -5.36 -4.86 -36.06
N TYR A 92 -4.43 -4.30 -35.30
CA TYR A 92 -3.27 -3.60 -35.85
C TYR A 92 -2.04 -4.51 -35.83
N ARG A 93 -1.11 -4.26 -36.76
CA ARG A 93 0.21 -4.89 -36.76
C ARG A 93 1.29 -3.81 -36.76
N LEU A 94 2.05 -3.77 -35.68
CA LEU A 94 3.21 -2.91 -35.51
C LEU A 94 4.48 -3.60 -36.04
N ARG A 95 5.23 -2.88 -36.87
CA ARG A 95 6.54 -3.29 -37.39
C ARG A 95 7.40 -2.07 -37.75
N GLY A 96 8.70 -2.28 -37.87
CA GLY A 96 9.59 -1.28 -38.47
C GLY A 96 9.34 -1.13 -39.96
N GLU A 97 9.42 0.10 -40.45
CA GLU A 97 9.43 0.38 -41.88
C GLU A 97 10.62 -0.32 -42.56
N GLY A 98 10.39 -0.94 -43.72
CA GLY A 98 11.40 -1.71 -44.44
C GLY A 98 11.83 -3.04 -43.79
N LYS A 99 11.35 -3.39 -42.59
CA LYS A 99 11.67 -4.68 -41.96
C LYS A 99 10.97 -5.83 -42.69
N VAL A 100 11.76 -6.83 -43.07
CA VAL A 100 11.30 -8.07 -43.70
C VAL A 100 10.47 -8.86 -42.70
N LEU A 101 9.29 -9.32 -43.15
CA LEU A 101 8.42 -10.17 -42.36
C LEU A 101 8.80 -11.64 -42.56
N ILE A 102 8.79 -12.40 -41.48
CA ILE A 102 8.96 -13.86 -41.51
C ILE A 102 7.77 -14.44 -42.29
N GLN A 103 8.05 -15.26 -43.30
CA GLN A 103 7.02 -15.89 -44.14
C GLN A 103 6.69 -17.32 -43.71
N ASP A 104 7.67 -18.03 -43.16
CA ASP A 104 7.47 -19.35 -42.57
C ASP A 104 6.62 -19.22 -41.29
N ARG A 105 5.34 -19.59 -41.38
CA ARG A 105 4.34 -19.40 -40.31
C ARG A 105 3.49 -20.64 -40.07
N ASN A 106 3.54 -21.61 -40.98
CA ASN A 106 2.84 -22.88 -40.79
C ASN A 106 3.83 -23.88 -40.17
N LEU A 107 3.88 -23.90 -38.84
CA LEU A 107 4.78 -24.79 -38.11
C LEU A 107 4.22 -26.21 -37.95
N GLU A 108 2.91 -26.41 -38.19
CA GLU A 108 2.25 -27.70 -38.04
C GLU A 108 2.75 -28.74 -39.06
N VAL A 109 3.14 -28.28 -40.25
CA VAL A 109 3.67 -29.16 -41.32
C VAL A 109 5.14 -29.54 -41.13
N LYS A 110 5.84 -28.93 -40.15
CA LYS A 110 7.25 -29.20 -39.89
C LYS A 110 7.44 -30.54 -39.19
N THR A 111 8.57 -31.20 -39.41
CA THR A 111 8.99 -32.40 -38.65
C THR A 111 9.37 -32.06 -37.21
N SER A 112 9.47 -33.07 -36.33
CA SER A 112 9.92 -32.86 -34.95
C SER A 112 11.33 -32.24 -34.90
N GLN A 113 12.24 -32.70 -35.75
CA GLN A 113 13.60 -32.16 -35.84
C GLN A 113 13.61 -30.69 -36.30
N GLU A 114 12.76 -30.33 -37.26
CA GLU A 114 12.62 -28.94 -37.69
C GLU A 114 12.04 -28.03 -36.59
N LEU A 115 11.11 -28.54 -35.80
CA LEU A 115 10.56 -27.82 -34.65
C LEU A 115 11.59 -27.65 -33.53
N VAL A 116 12.48 -28.62 -33.29
CA VAL A 116 13.56 -28.49 -32.31
C VAL A 116 14.50 -27.33 -32.67
N MET A 117 14.82 -27.15 -33.95
CA MET A 117 15.62 -26.00 -34.40
C MET A 117 14.96 -24.64 -34.07
N LEU A 118 13.63 -24.58 -34.04
CA LEU A 118 12.89 -23.36 -33.72
C LEU A 118 12.91 -22.99 -32.24
N LEU A 119 13.38 -23.87 -31.34
CA LEU A 119 13.54 -23.53 -29.92
C LEU A 119 14.57 -22.42 -29.68
N ASN A 120 15.47 -22.17 -30.65
CA ASN A 120 16.44 -21.08 -30.61
C ASN A 120 16.05 -19.89 -31.52
N HIS A 121 14.81 -19.83 -32.00
CA HIS A 121 14.39 -18.79 -32.96
C HIS A 121 14.25 -17.40 -32.29
N ASP A 122 14.64 -16.32 -32.97
CA ASP A 122 14.58 -14.93 -32.46
C ASP A 122 13.16 -14.39 -32.17
N ASN A 123 12.14 -15.13 -32.61
CA ASN A 123 10.73 -14.77 -32.46
C ASN A 123 10.06 -15.65 -31.40
N LEU A 124 9.44 -15.01 -30.42
CA LEU A 124 8.83 -15.70 -29.28
C LEU A 124 7.70 -16.63 -29.70
N TRP A 125 6.86 -16.21 -30.67
CA TRP A 125 5.74 -17.02 -31.16
C TRP A 125 6.24 -18.33 -31.78
N HIS A 126 7.33 -18.28 -32.56
CA HIS A 126 7.96 -19.47 -33.15
C HIS A 126 8.45 -20.43 -32.07
N ARG A 127 9.18 -19.93 -31.06
CA ARG A 127 9.67 -20.75 -29.94
C ARG A 127 8.52 -21.40 -29.16
N GLN A 128 7.53 -20.62 -28.73
CA GLN A 128 6.40 -21.11 -27.93
C GLN A 128 5.51 -22.08 -28.72
N THR A 129 5.28 -21.81 -30.00
CA THR A 129 4.51 -22.72 -30.87
C THR A 129 5.26 -24.02 -31.10
N ALA A 130 6.59 -23.98 -31.28
CA ALA A 130 7.40 -25.18 -31.37
C ALA A 130 7.35 -26.01 -30.08
N VAL A 131 7.52 -25.40 -28.90
CA VAL A 131 7.37 -26.09 -27.60
C VAL A 131 6.01 -26.80 -27.52
N ARG A 132 4.91 -26.10 -27.84
CA ARG A 132 3.56 -26.69 -27.82
C ARG A 132 3.41 -27.87 -28.78
N LEU A 133 3.87 -27.72 -30.02
CA LEU A 133 3.74 -28.78 -31.04
C LEU A 133 4.63 -29.99 -30.73
N LEU A 134 5.85 -29.78 -30.24
CA LEU A 134 6.75 -30.85 -29.80
C LEU A 134 6.14 -31.63 -28.64
N ALA A 135 5.62 -30.92 -27.63
CA ALA A 135 4.94 -31.52 -26.50
C ALA A 135 3.70 -32.34 -26.92
N GLN A 136 2.87 -31.80 -27.82
CA GLN A 136 1.69 -32.50 -28.35
C GLN A 136 2.05 -33.79 -29.11
N ARG A 137 3.19 -33.80 -29.81
CA ARG A 137 3.65 -34.97 -30.55
C ARG A 137 4.32 -36.01 -29.67
N ALA A 138 5.01 -35.56 -28.62
CA ALA A 138 5.77 -36.40 -27.69
C ALA A 138 6.67 -37.42 -28.40
N ASP A 139 7.33 -37.01 -29.49
CA ASP A 139 8.20 -37.86 -30.30
C ASP A 139 9.44 -38.31 -29.50
N PRO A 140 9.64 -39.61 -29.25
CA PRO A 140 10.79 -40.07 -28.47
C PRO A 140 12.15 -39.82 -29.17
N ALA A 141 12.16 -39.66 -30.50
CA ALA A 141 13.40 -39.52 -31.28
C ALA A 141 14.17 -38.22 -30.97
N ILE A 142 13.49 -37.20 -30.44
CA ILE A 142 14.09 -35.89 -30.14
C ILE A 142 14.54 -35.74 -28.68
N ILE A 143 14.26 -36.71 -27.80
CA ILE A 143 14.54 -36.60 -26.35
C ILE A 143 16.02 -36.34 -26.08
N THR A 144 16.91 -37.07 -26.76
CA THR A 144 18.36 -36.90 -26.60
C THR A 144 18.82 -35.51 -27.04
N GLU A 145 18.24 -35.00 -28.13
CA GLU A 145 18.55 -33.65 -28.63
C GLU A 145 18.05 -32.56 -27.66
N LEU A 146 16.84 -32.69 -27.15
CA LEU A 146 16.29 -31.79 -26.13
C LEU A 146 17.14 -31.78 -24.85
N LYS A 147 17.60 -32.95 -24.39
CA LYS A 147 18.52 -33.05 -23.23
C LYS A 147 19.85 -32.34 -23.53
N ASN A 148 20.35 -32.37 -24.76
CA ASN A 148 21.55 -31.63 -25.15
C ASN A 148 21.31 -30.11 -25.18
N LEU A 149 20.17 -29.64 -25.71
CA LEU A 149 19.81 -28.22 -25.70
C LEU A 149 19.64 -27.68 -24.28
N LEU A 150 19.05 -28.48 -23.38
CA LEU A 150 18.87 -28.14 -21.98
C LEU A 150 20.20 -27.91 -21.24
N ASN A 151 21.29 -28.55 -21.65
CA ASN A 151 22.61 -28.39 -21.03
C ASN A 151 23.37 -27.12 -21.51
N GLN A 152 22.77 -26.32 -22.41
CA GLN A 152 23.40 -25.10 -22.90
C GLN A 152 23.38 -23.97 -21.86
N LYS A 153 24.41 -23.11 -21.92
CA LYS A 153 24.57 -22.00 -20.96
C LYS A 153 23.72 -20.77 -21.30
N SER A 154 23.03 -20.76 -22.44
CA SER A 154 22.13 -19.69 -22.86
C SER A 154 20.71 -19.96 -22.33
N PRO A 155 19.95 -18.92 -21.90
CA PRO A 155 18.57 -19.11 -21.44
C PRO A 155 17.67 -19.75 -22.51
N HIS A 156 17.83 -19.32 -23.75
CA HIS A 156 17.26 -19.95 -24.93
C HIS A 156 18.38 -20.71 -25.66
N PRO A 157 18.18 -21.97 -26.06
CA PRO A 157 16.94 -22.75 -26.04
C PRO A 157 16.72 -23.59 -24.76
N ALA A 158 17.54 -23.43 -23.71
CA ALA A 158 17.51 -24.32 -22.55
C ALA A 158 16.14 -24.36 -21.84
N LEU A 159 15.47 -23.21 -21.70
CA LEU A 159 14.13 -23.13 -21.11
C LEU A 159 13.07 -23.81 -21.98
N GLU A 160 13.11 -23.57 -23.29
CA GLU A 160 12.20 -24.22 -24.23
C GLU A 160 12.35 -25.74 -24.20
N ALA A 161 13.59 -26.24 -24.13
CA ALA A 161 13.87 -27.66 -24.00
C ALA A 161 13.33 -28.23 -22.68
N LEU A 162 13.53 -27.51 -21.56
CA LEU A 162 12.98 -27.89 -20.26
C LEU A 162 11.46 -28.03 -20.29
N TRP A 163 10.75 -27.02 -20.80
CA TRP A 163 9.28 -27.04 -20.87
C TRP A 163 8.74 -28.11 -21.82
N THR A 164 9.47 -28.38 -22.90
CA THR A 164 9.12 -29.46 -23.84
C THR A 164 9.25 -30.81 -23.16
N LEU A 165 10.40 -31.09 -22.54
CA LEU A 165 10.64 -32.34 -21.79
C LEU A 165 9.63 -32.54 -20.64
N HIS A 166 9.29 -31.46 -19.92
CA HIS A 166 8.29 -31.52 -18.86
C HIS A 166 6.91 -31.95 -19.40
N GLN A 167 6.42 -31.28 -20.45
CA GLN A 167 5.11 -31.59 -21.02
C GLN A 167 5.06 -32.98 -21.68
N MET A 168 6.20 -33.49 -22.15
CA MET A 168 6.33 -34.87 -22.64
C MET A 168 6.35 -35.92 -21.51
N GLY A 169 6.48 -35.50 -20.25
CA GLY A 169 6.63 -36.42 -19.11
C GLY A 169 8.04 -37.02 -18.97
N GLU A 170 9.05 -36.42 -19.61
CA GLU A 170 10.42 -36.95 -19.74
C GLU A 170 11.42 -36.35 -18.73
N LEU A 171 10.92 -35.64 -17.71
CA LEU A 171 11.72 -35.12 -16.60
C LEU A 171 11.81 -36.13 -15.46
N GLU A 172 12.76 -37.05 -15.58
CA GLU A 172 13.09 -38.00 -14.52
C GLU A 172 13.67 -37.29 -13.28
N PRO A 173 13.44 -37.81 -12.05
CA PRO A 173 13.97 -37.21 -10.81
C PRO A 173 15.47 -36.93 -10.82
N LYS A 174 16.26 -37.81 -11.46
CA LYS A 174 17.71 -37.64 -11.60
C LYS A 174 18.07 -36.40 -12.42
N ILE A 175 17.32 -36.12 -13.48
CA ILE A 175 17.52 -34.93 -14.32
C ILE A 175 17.12 -33.69 -13.52
N SER A 176 15.98 -33.72 -12.83
CA SER A 176 15.53 -32.60 -11.99
C SER A 176 16.59 -32.17 -10.97
N ILE A 177 17.24 -33.13 -10.31
CA ILE A 177 18.35 -32.86 -9.38
C ILE A 177 19.55 -32.22 -10.09
N GLN A 178 19.94 -32.73 -11.26
CA GLN A 178 21.05 -32.16 -12.04
C GLN A 178 20.79 -30.70 -12.43
N LEU A 179 19.55 -30.37 -12.79
CA LEU A 179 19.16 -29.03 -13.21
C LEU A 179 19.19 -27.99 -12.08
N LEU A 180 19.18 -28.40 -10.81
CA LEU A 180 19.40 -27.49 -9.68
C LEU A 180 20.80 -26.86 -9.68
N ALA A 181 21.76 -27.43 -10.41
CA ALA A 181 23.09 -26.87 -10.60
C ALA A 181 23.25 -26.12 -11.94
N HIS A 182 22.18 -25.94 -12.71
CA HIS A 182 22.25 -25.34 -14.04
C HIS A 182 22.75 -23.88 -13.98
N PRO A 183 23.64 -23.42 -14.89
CA PRO A 183 24.20 -22.07 -14.82
C PRO A 183 23.16 -20.96 -15.04
N VAL A 184 22.13 -21.21 -15.87
CA VAL A 184 21.02 -20.28 -16.10
C VAL A 184 20.07 -20.29 -14.89
N PRO A 185 19.89 -19.17 -14.15
CA PRO A 185 19.02 -19.12 -12.98
C PRO A 185 17.57 -19.49 -13.27
N MET A 186 17.04 -19.09 -14.43
CA MET A 186 15.68 -19.41 -14.82
C MET A 186 15.44 -20.91 -14.98
N VAL A 187 16.42 -21.70 -15.41
CA VAL A 187 16.30 -23.16 -15.46
C VAL A 187 16.17 -23.72 -14.04
N ARG A 188 16.97 -23.22 -13.10
CA ARG A 188 16.87 -23.59 -11.67
C ARG A 188 15.51 -23.21 -11.07
N ALA A 189 15.02 -21.99 -11.34
CA ALA A 189 13.71 -21.56 -10.86
C ALA A 189 12.59 -22.44 -11.44
N TRP A 190 12.59 -22.67 -12.75
CA TRP A 190 11.56 -23.49 -13.39
C TRP A 190 11.56 -24.93 -12.91
N ILE A 191 12.73 -25.58 -12.75
CA ILE A 191 12.73 -26.96 -12.26
C ILE A 191 12.22 -27.06 -10.81
N ILE A 192 12.53 -26.08 -9.95
CA ILE A 192 11.99 -26.00 -8.58
C ILE A 192 10.46 -25.83 -8.62
N ARG A 193 9.97 -24.93 -9.47
CA ARG A 193 8.52 -24.71 -9.66
C ARG A 193 7.82 -25.99 -10.09
N LEU A 194 8.24 -26.56 -11.23
CA LEU A 194 7.61 -27.73 -11.83
C LEU A 194 7.63 -28.93 -10.88
N SER A 195 8.67 -29.07 -10.07
CA SER A 195 8.77 -30.17 -9.11
C SER A 195 7.88 -29.97 -7.87
N GLY A 196 7.50 -28.74 -7.54
CA GLY A 196 6.74 -28.43 -6.33
C GLY A 196 5.37 -27.81 -6.57
N ASP A 197 4.87 -27.79 -7.82
CA ASP A 197 3.52 -27.33 -8.15
C ASP A 197 2.45 -28.33 -7.65
N ASP A 198 2.79 -29.61 -7.47
CA ASP A 198 1.92 -30.63 -6.87
C ASP A 198 1.89 -30.60 -5.32
N GLY A 199 2.58 -29.63 -4.69
CA GLY A 199 2.58 -29.45 -3.22
C GLY A 199 3.38 -30.50 -2.44
N LYS A 200 4.12 -31.38 -3.13
CA LYS A 200 4.98 -32.41 -2.51
C LYS A 200 6.31 -32.49 -3.24
N LEU A 201 7.40 -32.58 -2.49
CA LEU A 201 8.73 -32.84 -3.03
C LEU A 201 9.26 -34.18 -2.53
N GLU A 202 9.74 -35.00 -3.46
CA GLU A 202 10.45 -36.24 -3.12
C GLU A 202 11.67 -35.95 -2.24
N PRO A 203 11.98 -36.80 -1.22
CA PRO A 203 12.97 -36.48 -0.19
C PRO A 203 14.36 -36.11 -0.73
N GLU A 204 14.86 -36.83 -1.75
CA GLU A 204 16.17 -36.53 -2.32
C GLU A 204 16.17 -35.20 -3.06
N LEU A 205 15.13 -34.90 -3.83
CA LEU A 205 15.02 -33.63 -4.54
C LEU A 205 14.89 -32.46 -3.57
N PHE A 206 14.07 -32.62 -2.54
CA PHE A 206 13.94 -31.66 -1.44
C PHE A 206 15.30 -31.35 -0.81
N ASN A 207 16.07 -32.38 -0.43
CA ASN A 207 17.40 -32.21 0.16
C ASN A 207 18.35 -31.41 -0.74
N GLN A 208 18.26 -31.60 -2.06
CA GLN A 208 19.09 -30.87 -3.01
C GLN A 208 18.62 -29.42 -3.19
N ILE A 209 17.31 -29.15 -3.17
CA ILE A 209 16.76 -27.79 -3.16
C ILE A 209 17.16 -27.06 -1.88
N GLN A 210 17.12 -27.73 -0.72
CA GLN A 210 17.56 -27.16 0.55
C GLN A 210 19.06 -26.79 0.50
N LYS A 211 19.91 -27.67 -0.03
CA LYS A 211 21.34 -27.36 -0.28
C LYS A 211 21.53 -26.19 -1.24
N LEU A 212 20.67 -26.06 -2.25
CA LEU A 212 20.69 -24.92 -3.16
C LEU A 212 20.28 -23.63 -2.45
N ALA A 213 19.22 -23.63 -1.65
CA ALA A 213 18.72 -22.48 -0.90
C ALA A 213 19.80 -21.83 -0.01
N LYS A 214 20.67 -22.65 0.59
CA LYS A 214 21.84 -22.22 1.38
C LYS A 214 22.82 -21.31 0.61
N ARG A 215 22.95 -21.49 -0.71
CA ARG A 215 24.00 -20.85 -1.52
C ARG A 215 23.52 -20.06 -2.73
N GLU A 216 22.25 -20.16 -3.10
CA GLU A 216 21.68 -19.45 -4.24
C GLU A 216 21.82 -17.94 -4.06
N THR A 217 22.26 -17.23 -5.09
CA THR A 217 22.47 -15.77 -5.04
C THR A 217 21.49 -15.01 -5.94
N ASN A 218 20.82 -15.70 -6.87
CA ASN A 218 19.83 -15.10 -7.72
C ASN A 218 18.50 -14.91 -6.96
N ALA A 219 18.07 -13.66 -6.84
CA ALA A 219 16.88 -13.28 -6.08
C ALA A 219 15.59 -13.91 -6.64
N GLU A 220 15.44 -14.01 -7.96
CA GLU A 220 14.26 -14.65 -8.58
C GLU A 220 14.19 -16.15 -8.26
N VAL A 221 15.34 -16.85 -8.22
CA VAL A 221 15.38 -18.27 -7.80
C VAL A 221 15.01 -18.41 -6.33
N GLN A 222 15.49 -17.52 -5.46
CA GLN A 222 15.12 -17.54 -4.03
C GLN A 222 13.63 -17.25 -3.83
N CYS A 223 13.05 -16.30 -4.57
CA CYS A 223 11.61 -16.08 -4.61
C CYS A 223 10.84 -17.33 -5.06
N GLN A 224 11.34 -18.05 -6.06
CA GLN A 224 10.71 -19.29 -6.50
C GLN A 224 10.83 -20.41 -5.45
N ILE A 225 11.96 -20.51 -4.73
CA ILE A 225 12.10 -21.43 -3.59
C ILE A 225 11.05 -21.11 -2.52
N LEU A 226 10.91 -19.84 -2.13
CA LEU A 226 9.91 -19.42 -1.14
C LEU A 226 8.46 -19.62 -1.63
N SER A 227 8.20 -19.37 -2.92
CA SER A 227 6.89 -19.62 -3.55
C SER A 227 6.54 -21.10 -3.59
N THR A 228 7.55 -21.96 -3.67
CA THR A 228 7.36 -23.40 -3.61
C THR A 228 7.15 -23.83 -2.17
N ALA A 229 7.98 -23.33 -1.25
CA ALA A 229 7.89 -23.61 0.18
C ALA A 229 6.50 -23.30 0.77
N SER A 230 5.84 -22.23 0.32
CA SER A 230 4.49 -21.87 0.78
C SER A 230 3.39 -22.87 0.38
N ARG A 231 3.66 -23.79 -0.55
CA ARG A 231 2.74 -24.83 -1.00
C ARG A 231 3.03 -26.20 -0.38
N LEU A 232 4.16 -26.35 0.30
CA LEU A 232 4.57 -27.62 0.90
C LEU A 232 3.98 -27.77 2.31
N GLU A 233 4.04 -29.00 2.83
CA GLU A 233 3.77 -29.26 4.24
C GLU A 233 4.78 -28.54 5.15
N TYR A 234 4.37 -28.28 6.40
CA TYR A 234 5.12 -27.42 7.33
C TYR A 234 6.59 -27.85 7.50
N GLN A 235 6.89 -29.15 7.51
CA GLN A 235 8.26 -29.66 7.67
C GLN A 235 9.17 -29.18 6.53
N GLN A 236 8.71 -29.33 5.28
CA GLN A 236 9.47 -28.94 4.11
C GLN A 236 9.44 -27.42 3.89
N GLY A 237 8.27 -26.80 4.07
CA GLY A 237 8.08 -25.36 3.89
C GLY A 237 8.94 -24.53 4.84
N LEU A 238 8.87 -24.82 6.15
CA LEU A 238 9.66 -24.10 7.16
C LEU A 238 11.16 -24.35 6.99
N ALA A 239 11.56 -25.58 6.66
CA ALA A 239 12.97 -25.90 6.42
C ALA A 239 13.56 -25.10 5.24
N LEU A 240 12.85 -24.99 4.13
CA LEU A 240 13.32 -24.17 2.99
C LEU A 240 13.34 -22.67 3.30
N ALA A 241 12.31 -22.16 3.98
CA ALA A 241 12.27 -20.76 4.37
C ALA A 241 13.42 -20.41 5.32
N LYS A 242 13.71 -21.30 6.27
CA LYS A 242 14.83 -21.15 7.21
C LYS A 242 16.17 -20.95 6.51
N GLU A 243 16.47 -21.73 5.46
CA GLU A 243 17.73 -21.59 4.71
C GLU A 243 17.93 -20.19 4.09
N ILE A 244 16.83 -19.49 3.76
CA ILE A 244 16.88 -18.13 3.22
C ILE A 244 16.88 -17.11 4.37
N ILE A 245 16.09 -17.35 5.43
CA ILE A 245 15.98 -16.47 6.61
C ILE A 245 17.30 -16.38 7.38
N GLU A 246 18.10 -17.45 7.45
CA GLU A 246 19.38 -17.45 8.17
C GLU A 246 20.46 -16.59 7.51
N ARG A 247 20.21 -16.14 6.28
CA ARG A 247 21.21 -15.41 5.49
C ARG A 247 21.13 -13.90 5.74
N PRO A 248 22.27 -13.19 5.75
CA PRO A 248 22.29 -11.73 5.89
C PRO A 248 21.93 -10.98 4.60
N ASP A 249 21.69 -11.71 3.51
CA ASP A 249 21.32 -11.14 2.21
C ASP A 249 19.90 -10.55 2.23
N HIS A 250 19.55 -9.71 1.24
CA HIS A 250 18.17 -9.30 0.97
C HIS A 250 17.44 -8.52 2.07
N LEU A 251 18.16 -7.96 3.06
CA LEU A 251 17.56 -7.13 4.12
C LEU A 251 16.75 -5.94 3.60
N ARG A 252 17.11 -5.43 2.42
CA ARG A 252 16.44 -4.31 1.74
C ARG A 252 15.70 -4.76 0.48
N ASP A 253 15.59 -6.06 0.25
CA ASP A 253 14.85 -6.58 -0.88
C ASP A 253 13.35 -6.30 -0.70
N PRO A 254 12.62 -5.86 -1.74
CA PRO A 254 11.20 -5.51 -1.60
C PRO A 254 10.28 -6.69 -1.27
N PHE A 255 10.62 -7.92 -1.68
CA PHE A 255 9.69 -9.05 -1.61
C PHE A 255 10.20 -10.26 -0.84
N ILE A 256 11.49 -10.59 -0.89
CA ILE A 256 12.04 -11.78 -0.21
C ILE A 256 11.69 -11.80 1.30
N PRO A 257 11.84 -10.71 2.07
CA PRO A 257 11.38 -10.65 3.46
C PRO A 257 9.89 -10.89 3.68
N LEU A 258 9.02 -10.45 2.76
CA LEU A 258 7.58 -10.70 2.86
C LEU A 258 7.24 -12.14 2.48
N MET A 259 7.84 -12.67 1.43
CA MET A 259 7.62 -14.05 0.99
C MET A 259 8.08 -15.05 2.06
N ALA A 260 9.25 -14.83 2.67
CA ALA A 260 9.72 -15.67 3.77
C ALA A 260 8.78 -15.59 4.98
N TRP A 261 8.27 -14.39 5.29
CA TRP A 261 7.26 -14.22 6.34
C TRP A 261 5.97 -14.99 6.02
N HIS A 262 5.44 -14.91 4.80
CA HIS A 262 4.21 -15.61 4.44
C HIS A 262 4.34 -17.14 4.55
N VAL A 263 5.50 -17.72 4.27
CA VAL A 263 5.75 -19.16 4.50
C VAL A 263 5.64 -19.48 6.00
N VAL A 264 6.25 -18.68 6.87
CA VAL A 264 6.19 -18.88 8.33
C VAL A 264 4.78 -18.65 8.87
N GLU A 265 4.13 -17.57 8.43
CA GLU A 265 2.80 -17.16 8.89
C GLU A 265 1.71 -18.20 8.56
N ALA A 266 1.78 -18.81 7.38
CA ALA A 266 0.84 -19.85 6.95
C ALA A 266 0.75 -21.01 7.95
N HIS A 267 1.80 -21.25 8.74
CA HIS A 267 1.86 -22.32 9.73
C HIS A 267 1.66 -21.84 11.18
N CYS A 268 1.53 -20.54 11.43
CA CYS A 268 1.40 -20.01 12.79
C CYS A 268 0.06 -20.35 13.46
N ASN A 269 -1.02 -20.55 12.70
CA ASN A 269 -2.34 -20.86 13.28
C ASN A 269 -2.44 -22.33 13.72
N ASP A 270 -2.09 -23.25 12.83
CA ASP A 270 -2.35 -24.68 13.02
C ASP A 270 -1.10 -25.46 13.48
N GLN A 271 0.10 -24.90 13.29
CA GLN A 271 1.39 -25.55 13.54
C GLN A 271 2.34 -24.64 14.36
N ALA A 272 1.80 -23.83 15.27
CA ALA A 272 2.57 -22.89 16.09
C ALA A 272 3.75 -23.55 16.81
N ALA A 273 3.57 -24.77 17.34
CA ALA A 273 4.63 -25.53 18.00
C ALA A 273 5.80 -25.82 17.05
N ALA A 274 5.52 -26.30 15.84
CA ALA A 274 6.54 -26.59 14.84
C ALA A 274 7.27 -25.31 14.39
N VAL A 275 6.55 -24.19 14.25
CA VAL A 275 7.18 -22.88 13.97
C VAL A 275 8.17 -22.52 15.08
N LEU A 276 7.76 -22.63 16.35
CA LEU A 276 8.64 -22.32 17.49
C LEU A 276 9.81 -23.29 17.61
N GLU A 277 9.65 -24.56 17.23
CA GLU A 277 10.73 -25.55 17.22
C GLU A 277 11.88 -25.16 16.29
N THR A 278 11.58 -24.53 15.15
CA THR A 278 12.62 -24.02 14.22
C THR A 278 13.51 -22.95 14.86
N LEU A 279 13.08 -22.35 15.96
CA LEU A 279 13.79 -21.30 16.68
C LEU A 279 14.62 -21.82 17.86
N ASN A 280 14.67 -23.14 18.08
CA ASN A 280 15.56 -23.73 19.10
C ASN A 280 17.04 -23.67 18.69
N GLU A 281 17.34 -23.50 17.40
CA GLU A 281 18.71 -23.40 16.89
C GLU A 281 19.23 -21.96 17.02
N LEU A 282 20.49 -21.80 17.45
CA LEU A 282 21.06 -20.48 17.75
C LEU A 282 21.39 -19.69 16.47
N GLU A 283 21.62 -20.38 15.37
CA GLU A 283 22.01 -19.84 14.07
C GLU A 283 20.96 -18.85 13.53
N ILE A 284 19.66 -19.17 13.67
CA ILE A 284 18.59 -18.29 13.21
C ILE A 284 18.53 -16.97 13.99
N TRP A 285 18.86 -16.99 15.27
CA TRP A 285 18.90 -15.79 16.11
C TRP A 285 20.08 -14.88 15.78
N ALA A 286 21.16 -15.44 15.21
CA ALA A 286 22.29 -14.65 14.71
C ALA A 286 21.97 -13.93 13.38
N SER A 287 20.88 -14.29 12.69
CA SER A 287 20.52 -13.70 11.40
C SER A 287 19.92 -12.29 11.55
N PRO A 288 20.52 -11.24 10.94
CA PRO A 288 19.90 -9.92 10.87
C PRO A 288 18.57 -9.93 10.12
N PHE A 289 18.39 -10.85 9.16
CA PHE A 289 17.14 -10.98 8.41
C PHE A 289 16.02 -11.46 9.32
N PHE A 290 16.28 -12.49 10.11
CA PHE A 290 15.34 -12.99 11.09
C PHE A 290 14.97 -11.90 12.10
N LEU A 291 15.97 -11.25 12.72
CA LEU A 291 15.76 -10.23 13.75
C LEU A 291 15.04 -8.96 13.25
N ASN A 292 15.24 -8.58 11.98
CA ASN A 292 14.63 -7.37 11.43
C ASN A 292 13.24 -7.64 10.85
N HIS A 293 13.01 -8.80 10.26
CA HIS A 293 11.81 -9.05 9.44
C HIS A 293 10.90 -10.15 9.98
N ILE A 294 11.44 -11.20 10.58
CA ILE A 294 10.64 -12.40 10.95
C ILE A 294 10.27 -12.35 12.44
N ALA A 295 11.23 -12.23 13.34
CA ALA A 295 11.02 -12.19 14.79
C ALA A 295 9.97 -11.15 15.24
N PRO A 296 10.04 -9.86 14.83
CA PRO A 296 9.02 -8.88 15.21
C PRO A 296 7.63 -9.22 14.65
N ARG A 297 7.53 -9.74 13.43
CA ARG A 297 6.24 -10.13 12.82
C ARG A 297 5.64 -11.34 13.52
N LEU A 298 6.47 -12.33 13.87
CA LEU A 298 6.04 -13.53 14.58
C LEU A 298 5.51 -13.18 15.98
N MET A 299 6.23 -12.34 16.73
CA MET A 299 5.78 -11.86 18.02
C MET A 299 4.47 -11.07 17.91
N ARG A 300 4.38 -10.18 16.91
CA ARG A 300 3.18 -9.39 16.64
C ARG A 300 1.97 -10.27 16.33
N ARG A 301 2.14 -11.24 15.43
CA ARG A 301 1.07 -12.16 14.97
C ARG A 301 0.44 -12.93 16.12
N PHE A 302 1.25 -13.44 17.05
CA PHE A 302 0.75 -14.14 18.23
C PHE A 302 0.14 -13.17 19.25
N ALA A 303 0.75 -12.01 19.48
CA ALA A 303 0.22 -11.01 20.41
C ALA A 303 -1.15 -10.46 19.97
N GLU A 304 -1.32 -10.14 18.67
CA GLU A 304 -2.59 -9.64 18.11
C GLU A 304 -3.69 -10.70 18.09
N ALA A 305 -3.35 -11.97 17.92
CA ALA A 305 -4.32 -13.06 17.99
C ALA A 305 -4.96 -13.19 19.40
N GLY A 306 -4.26 -12.78 20.45
CA GLY A 306 -4.80 -12.52 21.79
C GLY A 306 -5.30 -13.72 22.60
N SER A 307 -5.43 -14.91 22.01
CA SER A 307 -5.82 -16.11 22.76
C SER A 307 -4.73 -16.51 23.78
N ARG A 308 -5.11 -17.19 24.86
CA ARG A 308 -4.14 -17.66 25.87
C ARG A 308 -3.04 -18.52 25.24
N SER A 309 -3.36 -19.39 24.29
CA SER A 309 -2.36 -20.22 23.59
C SER A 309 -1.35 -19.38 22.81
N ASN A 310 -1.82 -18.34 22.10
CA ASN A 310 -0.95 -17.44 21.35
C ASN A 310 -0.08 -16.58 22.28
N LEU A 311 -0.62 -16.10 23.40
CA LEU A 311 0.17 -15.37 24.41
C LEU A 311 1.24 -16.26 25.08
N LEU A 312 0.99 -17.56 25.23
CA LEU A 312 2.02 -18.52 25.65
C LEU A 312 3.09 -18.73 24.57
N CYS A 313 2.74 -18.63 23.28
CA CYS A 313 3.74 -18.61 22.20
C CYS A 313 4.64 -17.36 22.31
N CYS A 314 4.09 -16.19 22.64
CA CYS A 314 4.89 -14.99 22.95
C CYS A 314 5.86 -15.22 24.12
N ALA A 315 5.40 -15.89 25.18
CA ALA A 315 6.26 -16.24 26.32
C ALA A 315 7.41 -17.17 25.89
N ARG A 316 7.10 -18.18 25.07
CA ARG A 316 8.10 -19.11 24.53
C ARG A 316 9.10 -18.41 23.62
N LEU A 317 8.67 -17.44 22.79
CA LEU A 317 9.59 -16.64 21.97
C LEU A 317 10.60 -15.86 22.82
N LEU A 318 10.14 -15.22 23.90
CA LEU A 318 11.03 -14.49 24.82
C LEU A 318 11.98 -15.42 25.59
N GLU A 319 11.57 -16.66 25.83
CA GLU A 319 12.43 -17.69 26.42
C GLU A 319 13.52 -18.17 25.46
N LEU A 320 13.19 -18.27 24.17
CA LEU A 320 14.13 -18.71 23.14
C LEU A 320 15.13 -17.63 22.72
N ALA A 321 14.84 -16.35 22.99
CA ALA A 321 15.74 -15.26 22.66
C ALA A 321 17.07 -15.38 23.44
N PRO A 322 18.22 -15.58 22.75
CA PRO A 322 19.50 -15.86 23.42
C PRO A 322 20.15 -14.64 24.06
N ASP A 323 19.80 -13.43 23.59
CA ASP A 323 20.42 -12.18 24.04
C ASP A 323 19.44 -10.99 24.02
N LEU A 324 19.95 -9.81 24.43
CA LEU A 324 19.18 -8.57 24.48
C LEU A 324 18.76 -8.07 23.09
N THR A 325 19.53 -8.36 22.04
CA THR A 325 19.22 -7.92 20.66
C THR A 325 18.03 -8.70 20.11
N ALA A 326 18.04 -10.03 20.29
CA ALA A 326 16.94 -10.92 19.96
C ALA A 326 15.68 -10.54 20.71
N ARG A 327 15.81 -10.30 22.02
CA ARG A 327 14.71 -9.86 22.87
C ARG A 327 14.16 -8.51 22.42
N ALA A 328 15.01 -7.54 22.09
CA ALA A 328 14.58 -6.25 21.56
C ALA A 328 13.80 -6.38 20.25
N ALA A 329 14.23 -7.29 19.35
CA ALA A 329 13.51 -7.57 18.11
C ALA A 329 12.08 -8.07 18.35
N LEU A 330 11.91 -9.02 19.27
CA LEU A 330 10.59 -9.51 19.67
C LEU A 330 9.76 -8.39 20.30
N MET A 331 10.35 -7.62 21.22
CA MET A 331 9.66 -6.53 21.92
C MET A 331 9.16 -5.45 20.96
N ARG A 332 9.88 -5.11 19.89
CA ARG A 332 9.37 -4.23 18.82
C ARG A 332 8.06 -4.76 18.23
N GLY A 333 7.99 -6.07 17.97
CA GLY A 333 6.77 -6.73 17.50
C GLY A 333 5.63 -6.71 18.51
N PHE A 334 5.96 -6.99 19.77
CA PHE A 334 4.99 -6.98 20.88
C PHE A 334 4.39 -5.60 21.11
N GLU A 335 5.22 -4.55 21.12
CA GLU A 335 4.75 -3.17 21.28
C GLU A 335 3.89 -2.72 20.10
N LYS A 336 4.26 -3.13 18.87
CA LYS A 336 3.49 -2.85 17.66
C LYS A 336 2.10 -3.50 17.69
N ALA A 337 1.99 -4.72 18.21
CA ALA A 337 0.71 -5.45 18.33
C ALA A 337 -0.36 -4.70 19.16
N PHE A 338 0.09 -3.88 20.12
CA PHE A 338 -0.78 -3.10 21.00
C PHE A 338 -0.63 -1.59 20.78
N GLU A 339 -0.06 -1.16 19.66
CA GLU A 339 -0.02 0.27 19.32
C GLU A 339 -1.46 0.79 19.17
N GLY A 340 -1.81 1.82 19.94
CA GLY A 340 -3.18 2.34 20.00
C GLY A 340 -4.20 1.42 20.69
N ARG A 341 -3.77 0.37 21.42
CA ARG A 341 -4.66 -0.61 22.07
C ARG A 341 -4.32 -0.85 23.53
N ILE A 342 -5.35 -1.06 24.35
CA ILE A 342 -5.19 -1.53 25.73
C ILE A 342 -4.60 -2.93 25.70
N ILE A 343 -3.60 -3.18 26.54
CA ILE A 343 -3.02 -4.52 26.69
C ILE A 343 -3.93 -5.31 27.63
N PRO A 344 -4.49 -6.45 27.20
CA PRO A 344 -5.31 -7.28 28.09
C PRO A 344 -4.45 -7.86 29.23
N PRO A 345 -5.06 -8.38 30.30
CA PRO A 345 -4.34 -9.16 31.29
C PRO A 345 -3.55 -10.28 30.61
N LEU A 346 -2.23 -10.28 30.81
CA LEU A 346 -1.34 -11.27 30.20
C LEU A 346 -1.14 -12.45 31.15
N PRO A 347 -0.94 -13.67 30.63
CA PRO A 347 -0.52 -14.82 31.45
C PRO A 347 0.76 -14.54 32.23
N ASP A 348 0.88 -15.09 33.43
CA ASP A 348 2.05 -14.90 34.31
C ASP A 348 3.35 -15.37 33.65
N GLU A 349 3.28 -16.41 32.82
CA GLU A 349 4.40 -16.94 32.06
C GLU A 349 4.96 -15.91 31.08
N LEU A 350 4.11 -15.09 30.47
CA LEU A 350 4.50 -13.99 29.60
C LEU A 350 4.95 -12.78 30.42
N ASN A 351 4.20 -12.41 31.45
CA ASN A 351 4.52 -11.24 32.29
C ASN A 351 5.90 -11.35 32.95
N SER A 352 6.24 -12.51 33.51
CA SER A 352 7.56 -12.77 34.10
C SER A 352 8.69 -12.64 33.09
N ARG A 353 8.43 -12.92 31.81
CA ARG A 353 9.43 -12.90 30.73
C ARG A 353 9.53 -11.58 30.00
N LEU A 354 8.53 -10.70 30.04
CA LEU A 354 8.60 -9.37 29.42
C LEU A 354 9.67 -8.47 30.07
N GLY A 355 10.13 -8.81 31.27
CA GLY A 355 11.10 -8.01 32.02
C GLY A 355 10.45 -6.72 32.50
N ARG A 356 11.22 -5.64 32.69
CA ARG A 356 10.64 -4.32 32.98
C ARG A 356 9.92 -3.82 31.73
N PRO A 357 8.57 -3.77 31.69
CA PRO A 357 7.88 -3.30 30.51
C PRO A 357 8.20 -1.81 30.31
N SER A 358 8.21 -1.36 29.05
CA SER A 358 8.37 0.06 28.74
C SER A 358 7.28 0.88 29.43
N LEU A 359 7.56 2.15 29.70
CA LEU A 359 6.62 3.01 30.41
C LEU A 359 5.27 3.09 29.69
N SER A 360 5.30 3.19 28.35
CA SER A 360 4.10 3.18 27.49
C SER A 360 3.27 1.91 27.68
N MET A 361 3.90 0.73 27.76
CA MET A 361 3.19 -0.53 28.03
C MET A 361 2.55 -0.55 29.41
N ARG A 362 3.27 -0.12 30.46
CA ARG A 362 2.74 -0.07 31.82
C ARG A 362 1.56 0.91 31.94
N ILE A 363 1.62 2.04 31.24
CA ILE A 363 0.49 2.97 31.11
C ILE A 363 -0.70 2.28 30.42
N ARG A 364 -0.49 1.57 29.30
CA ARG A 364 -1.56 0.86 28.59
C ARG A 364 -2.19 -0.30 29.38
N ARG A 365 -1.51 -0.78 30.43
CA ARG A 365 -2.02 -1.75 31.41
C ARG A 365 -2.78 -1.12 32.58
N GLY A 366 -2.69 0.20 32.74
CA GLY A 366 -3.30 0.92 33.85
C GLY A 366 -2.52 0.86 35.17
N GLU A 367 -1.20 0.64 35.13
CA GLU A 367 -0.39 0.61 36.35
C GLU A 367 -0.28 2.01 36.98
N ALA A 368 -0.74 2.17 38.22
CA ALA A 368 -0.82 3.49 38.88
C ALA A 368 0.53 4.24 38.95
N GLN A 369 1.62 3.55 39.30
CA GLN A 369 2.97 4.13 39.36
C GLN A 369 3.46 4.58 37.97
N ALA A 370 3.03 3.90 36.90
CA ALA A 370 3.42 4.27 35.54
C ALA A 370 2.68 5.53 35.05
N LEU A 371 1.48 5.80 35.55
CA LEU A 371 0.79 7.05 35.27
C LEU A 371 1.59 8.24 35.85
N GLU A 372 2.05 8.12 37.09
CA GLU A 372 2.86 9.16 37.75
C GLU A 372 4.24 9.33 37.08
N GLU A 373 4.96 8.24 36.79
CA GLU A 373 6.21 8.30 36.01
C GLU A 373 6.00 8.95 34.64
N GLY A 374 4.89 8.63 33.94
CA GLY A 374 4.54 9.24 32.66
C GLY A 374 4.33 10.75 32.75
N ILE A 375 3.60 11.23 33.76
CA ILE A 375 3.39 12.67 33.98
C ILE A 375 4.73 13.39 34.27
N ASN A 376 5.59 12.77 35.08
CA ASN A 376 6.91 13.30 35.39
C ASN A 376 7.82 13.36 34.15
N GLN A 377 7.78 12.33 33.31
CA GLN A 377 8.53 12.27 32.07
C GLN A 377 8.09 13.35 31.06
N LEU A 378 6.78 13.66 31.00
CA LEU A 378 6.24 14.78 30.21
C LEU A 378 6.60 16.17 30.77
N SER A 379 7.18 16.24 31.97
CA SER A 379 7.64 17.47 32.61
C SER A 379 9.16 17.64 32.58
N ASN A 380 9.89 16.60 32.17
CA ASN A 380 11.35 16.59 32.17
C ASN A 380 11.91 17.13 30.84
N SER A 381 12.68 18.21 30.90
CA SER A 381 13.33 18.83 29.73
C SER A 381 14.47 18.00 29.14
N GLN A 382 14.94 16.96 29.84
CA GLN A 382 15.99 16.05 29.36
C GLN A 382 15.43 14.83 28.59
N THR A 383 14.12 14.62 28.58
CA THR A 383 13.50 13.50 27.86
C THR A 383 13.45 13.78 26.36
N THR A 384 13.75 12.76 25.55
CA THR A 384 13.67 12.88 24.10
C THR A 384 12.23 13.06 23.62
N SER A 385 12.04 13.73 22.48
CA SER A 385 10.69 13.92 21.91
C SER A 385 10.02 12.60 21.53
N GLU A 386 10.78 11.59 21.08
CA GLU A 386 10.24 10.27 20.75
C GLU A 386 9.65 9.58 22.00
N ASP A 387 10.35 9.62 23.12
CA ASP A 387 9.87 9.05 24.37
C ASP A 387 8.64 9.79 24.91
N GLN A 388 8.59 11.12 24.76
CA GLN A 388 7.42 11.93 25.14
C GLN A 388 6.20 11.57 24.29
N ILE A 389 6.37 11.43 22.97
CA ILE A 389 5.30 11.00 22.05
C ILE A 389 4.78 9.60 22.42
N ALA A 390 5.68 8.67 22.73
CA ALA A 390 5.30 7.31 23.14
C ALA A 390 4.42 7.31 24.41
N VAL A 391 4.75 8.16 25.39
CA VAL A 391 3.96 8.34 26.62
C VAL A 391 2.62 9.00 26.33
N ILE A 392 2.59 10.07 25.52
CA ILE A 392 1.35 10.76 25.13
C ILE A 392 0.38 9.79 24.46
N ARG A 393 0.85 9.00 23.49
CA ARG A 393 0.03 7.99 22.80
C ARG A 393 -0.48 6.91 23.73
N ALA A 394 0.33 6.52 24.74
CA ALA A 394 -0.11 5.58 25.76
C ALA A 394 -1.26 6.13 26.62
N PHE A 395 -1.19 7.42 27.02
CA PHE A 395 -2.31 8.09 27.70
C PHE A 395 -3.55 8.26 26.80
N GLY A 396 -3.36 8.41 25.49
CA GLY A 396 -4.47 8.38 24.53
C GLY A 396 -5.17 7.01 24.44
N THR A 397 -4.54 5.95 24.94
CA THR A 397 -5.08 4.58 24.89
C THR A 397 -5.76 4.17 26.19
N TYR A 398 -5.16 4.49 27.35
CA TYR A 398 -5.70 4.18 28.67
C TYR A 398 -6.08 5.46 29.41
N GLN A 399 -7.36 5.62 29.75
CA GLN A 399 -7.87 6.76 30.51
C GLN A 399 -7.24 6.77 31.91
N GLY A 400 -6.33 7.72 32.14
CA GLY A 400 -5.66 7.93 33.42
C GLY A 400 -6.47 8.76 34.42
N THR A 401 -5.78 9.37 35.37
CA THR A 401 -6.37 10.27 36.37
C THR A 401 -6.64 11.67 35.81
N ALA A 402 -7.29 12.53 36.59
CA ALA A 402 -7.51 13.92 36.20
C ALA A 402 -6.19 14.70 35.96
N GLU A 403 -5.11 14.31 36.64
CA GLU A 403 -3.79 14.92 36.46
C GLU A 403 -3.21 14.64 35.07
N VAL A 404 -3.51 13.47 34.51
CA VAL A 404 -3.02 13.08 33.18
C VAL A 404 -3.60 13.99 32.10
N TRP A 405 -4.94 14.15 32.05
CA TRP A 405 -5.53 15.01 31.02
C TRP A 405 -5.16 16.48 31.22
N LYS A 406 -5.00 16.95 32.46
CA LYS A 406 -4.51 18.31 32.74
C LYS A 406 -3.10 18.51 32.18
N LYS A 407 -2.22 17.52 32.34
CA LYS A 407 -0.86 17.57 31.78
C LYS A 407 -0.88 17.54 30.25
N LEU A 408 -1.70 16.68 29.64
CA LEU A 408 -1.88 16.63 28.18
C LEU A 408 -2.44 17.97 27.65
N LEU A 409 -3.40 18.58 28.35
CA LEU A 409 -3.97 19.88 27.98
C LEU A 409 -2.91 20.98 28.03
N ALA A 410 -2.09 21.02 29.08
CA ALA A 410 -0.98 21.97 29.18
C ALA A 410 0.04 21.81 28.04
N LEU A 411 0.33 20.58 27.62
CA LEU A 411 1.17 20.33 26.45
C LEU A 411 0.49 20.77 25.16
N ALA A 412 -0.79 20.47 24.98
CA ALA A 412 -1.50 20.77 23.75
C ALA A 412 -1.63 22.27 23.45
N ILE A 413 -1.65 23.11 24.49
CA ILE A 413 -1.70 24.57 24.37
C ILE A 413 -0.33 25.24 24.52
N SER A 414 0.75 24.46 24.66
CA SER A 414 2.10 25.01 24.86
C SER A 414 2.64 25.65 23.57
N ALA A 415 3.16 26.87 23.70
CA ALA A 415 3.90 27.52 22.62
C ALA A 415 5.35 26.99 22.50
N ASP A 416 5.88 26.40 23.57
CA ASP A 416 7.28 25.99 23.67
C ASP A 416 7.55 24.60 23.06
N LEU A 417 6.51 23.77 22.92
CA LEU A 417 6.63 22.37 22.46
C LEU A 417 5.69 22.03 21.29
N PRO A 418 5.69 22.81 20.18
CA PRO A 418 4.71 22.65 19.10
C PRO A 418 4.73 21.27 18.43
N SER A 419 5.83 20.51 18.54
CA SER A 419 5.93 19.15 18.02
C SER A 419 5.05 18.13 18.77
N LEU A 420 4.67 18.41 20.02
CA LEU A 420 3.89 17.50 20.86
C LEU A 420 2.40 17.85 20.89
N ASN A 421 2.03 19.08 20.50
CA ASN A 421 0.67 19.59 20.71
C ASN A 421 -0.39 18.71 20.04
N ARG A 422 -0.05 18.18 18.87
CA ARG A 422 -0.94 17.35 18.07
C ARG A 422 -1.17 15.97 18.68
N ASP A 423 -0.11 15.25 19.05
CA ASP A 423 -0.26 13.96 19.75
C ASP A 423 -1.01 14.15 21.08
N ALA A 424 -0.79 15.26 21.78
CA ALA A 424 -1.49 15.58 23.01
C ALA A 424 -3.00 15.84 22.78
N MET A 425 -3.37 16.53 21.70
CA MET A 425 -4.76 16.67 21.26
C MET A 425 -5.41 15.32 20.96
N ILE A 426 -4.74 14.46 20.20
CA ILE A 426 -5.27 13.14 19.87
C ILE A 426 -5.51 12.34 21.16
N ALA A 427 -4.56 12.36 22.09
CA ALA A 427 -4.70 11.68 23.38
C ALA A 427 -5.86 12.23 24.22
N LEU A 428 -6.09 13.54 24.19
CA LEU A 428 -7.18 14.18 24.92
C LEU A 428 -8.58 13.77 24.45
N GLN A 429 -8.74 13.29 23.22
CA GLN A 429 -10.04 12.80 22.74
C GLN A 429 -10.59 11.66 23.60
N ASN A 430 -9.73 10.91 24.29
CA ASN A 430 -10.15 9.82 25.17
C ASN A 430 -10.71 10.29 26.52
N TYR A 431 -10.76 11.59 26.83
CA TYR A 431 -11.28 12.15 28.08
C TYR A 431 -12.58 12.93 27.85
N ASP A 432 -13.40 13.22 28.87
CA ASP A 432 -14.69 13.96 28.76
C ASP A 432 -14.74 15.29 29.50
N ASP A 433 -13.70 15.70 30.23
CA ASP A 433 -13.80 16.86 31.11
C ASP A 433 -14.14 18.15 30.33
N LYS A 434 -15.13 18.90 30.83
CA LYS A 434 -15.59 20.17 30.22
C LYS A 434 -14.49 21.24 30.20
N GLU A 435 -13.55 21.19 31.14
CA GLU A 435 -12.44 22.15 31.22
C GLU A 435 -11.53 22.08 29.98
N ILE A 436 -11.41 20.88 29.38
CA ILE A 436 -10.70 20.69 28.10
C ILE A 436 -11.35 21.56 27.02
N GLY A 437 -12.67 21.45 26.88
CA GLY A 437 -13.44 22.22 25.89
C GLY A 437 -13.28 23.73 26.05
N ILE A 438 -13.47 24.22 27.28
CA ILE A 438 -13.38 25.66 27.61
C ILE A 438 -11.98 26.20 27.33
N THR A 439 -10.94 25.45 27.69
CA THR A 439 -9.55 25.90 27.52
C THR A 439 -9.16 25.97 26.05
N LEU A 440 -9.53 24.96 25.26
CA LEU A 440 -9.18 24.91 23.83
C LEU A 440 -9.89 25.97 23.01
N VAL A 441 -11.17 26.25 23.31
CA VAL A 441 -11.89 27.38 22.72
C VAL A 441 -11.18 28.71 22.97
N ASN A 442 -10.69 28.92 24.19
CA ASN A 442 -9.98 30.16 24.55
C ASN A 442 -8.57 30.24 23.93
N PHE A 443 -7.95 29.08 23.65
CA PHE A 443 -6.65 28.99 22.99
C PHE A 443 -6.74 29.11 21.46
N TYR A 444 -7.86 28.73 20.86
CA TYR A 444 -8.09 28.70 19.42
C TYR A 444 -7.57 29.96 18.66
N PRO A 445 -7.87 31.21 19.09
CA PRO A 445 -7.45 32.41 18.36
C PRO A 445 -5.93 32.63 18.37
N LYS A 446 -5.20 31.97 19.27
CA LYS A 446 -3.74 32.07 19.44
C LYS A 446 -2.99 30.93 18.75
N SER A 447 -3.72 29.94 18.23
CA SER A 447 -3.15 28.70 17.68
C SER A 447 -2.84 28.82 16.19
N SER A 448 -1.95 27.96 15.68
CA SER A 448 -1.67 27.88 14.24
C SER A 448 -2.82 27.20 13.49
N SER A 449 -2.90 27.39 12.17
CA SER A 449 -3.95 26.77 11.33
C SER A 449 -4.02 25.25 11.46
N ALA A 450 -2.86 24.58 11.55
CA ALA A 450 -2.81 23.14 11.78
C ALA A 450 -3.38 22.72 13.15
N LEU A 451 -3.17 23.54 14.20
CA LEU A 451 -3.73 23.31 15.53
C LEU A 451 -5.22 23.65 15.59
N GLN A 452 -5.67 24.69 14.88
CA GLN A 452 -7.08 25.04 14.77
C GLN A 452 -7.90 23.85 14.24
N ALA A 453 -7.43 23.19 13.17
CA ALA A 453 -8.08 21.99 12.63
C ALA A 453 -8.17 20.86 13.68
N ALA A 454 -7.08 20.58 14.41
CA ALA A 454 -7.08 19.57 15.47
C ALA A 454 -8.02 19.92 16.64
N ILE A 455 -8.11 21.20 17.01
CA ILE A 455 -9.03 21.69 18.04
C ILE A 455 -10.48 21.50 17.61
N LEU A 456 -10.85 21.88 16.38
CA LEU A 456 -12.21 21.66 15.85
C LEU A 456 -12.55 20.17 15.78
N ASN A 457 -11.60 19.34 15.36
CA ASN A 457 -11.76 17.89 15.32
C ASN A 457 -12.05 17.32 16.71
N LEU A 458 -11.30 17.73 17.74
CA LEU A 458 -11.51 17.31 19.12
C LEU A 458 -12.85 17.82 19.67
N LEU A 459 -13.11 19.12 19.56
CA LEU A 459 -14.29 19.74 20.17
C LEU A 459 -15.61 19.27 19.54
N SER A 460 -15.60 18.88 18.26
CA SER A 460 -16.77 18.29 17.61
C SER A 460 -16.99 16.82 17.98
N SER A 461 -16.05 16.17 18.64
CA SER A 461 -16.12 14.72 18.90
C SER A 461 -17.13 14.34 19.98
N ARG A 462 -17.55 15.26 20.87
CA ARG A 462 -18.49 15.01 21.98
C ARG A 462 -19.52 16.12 22.08
N SER A 463 -20.74 15.79 22.51
CA SER A 463 -21.83 16.77 22.62
C SER A 463 -21.51 17.95 23.55
N VAL A 464 -20.95 17.69 24.73
CA VAL A 464 -20.59 18.73 25.72
C VAL A 464 -19.60 19.75 25.14
N TRP A 465 -18.60 19.28 24.40
CA TRP A 465 -17.61 20.14 23.78
C TRP A 465 -18.15 20.82 22.51
N ALA A 466 -19.01 20.15 21.76
CA ALA A 466 -19.69 20.70 20.60
C ALA A 466 -20.57 21.91 20.97
N ILE A 467 -21.30 21.82 22.08
CA ILE A 467 -22.07 22.96 22.62
C ILE A 467 -21.10 24.11 22.96
N THR A 468 -20.02 23.83 23.70
CA THR A 468 -19.00 24.83 24.06
C THR A 468 -18.36 25.49 22.83
N LEU A 469 -18.13 24.71 21.77
CA LEU A 469 -17.61 25.18 20.48
C LEU A 469 -18.60 26.11 19.78
N LEU A 470 -19.86 25.71 19.67
CA LEU A 470 -20.92 26.47 19.00
C LEU A 470 -21.25 27.78 19.71
N GLU A 471 -21.29 27.77 21.05
CA GLU A 471 -21.47 28.98 21.87
C GLU A 471 -20.32 29.98 21.71
N ALA A 472 -19.13 29.50 21.34
CA ALA A 472 -17.94 30.32 21.17
C ALA A 472 -17.80 30.92 19.75
N ILE A 473 -18.71 30.60 18.84
CA ILE A 473 -18.71 31.17 17.49
C ILE A 473 -18.90 32.69 17.56
N GLY A 474 -17.97 33.42 16.96
CA GLY A 474 -18.05 34.87 16.89
C GLY A 474 -16.75 35.49 16.38
N PRO A 475 -16.80 36.72 15.84
CA PRO A 475 -15.69 37.35 15.12
C PRO A 475 -14.42 37.59 15.96
N LYS A 476 -14.49 37.46 17.29
CA LYS A 476 -13.34 37.62 18.20
C LYS A 476 -12.86 36.30 18.84
N LYS A 477 -13.49 35.17 18.52
CA LYS A 477 -13.16 33.85 19.06
C LYS A 477 -12.95 32.86 17.91
N ILE A 478 -14.01 32.20 17.45
CA ILE A 478 -13.95 31.21 16.38
C ILE A 478 -14.78 31.74 15.21
N PRO A 479 -14.14 32.11 14.09
CA PRO A 479 -14.82 32.53 12.88
C PRO A 479 -15.78 31.46 12.35
N PRO A 480 -17.00 31.82 11.90
CA PRO A 480 -17.89 30.89 11.21
C PRO A 480 -17.29 30.27 9.95
N SER A 481 -16.35 30.96 9.29
CA SER A 481 -15.65 30.48 8.09
C SER A 481 -14.83 29.21 8.31
N ASP A 482 -14.49 28.90 9.57
CA ASP A 482 -13.62 27.77 9.92
C ASP A 482 -14.43 26.48 10.09
N PHE A 483 -15.77 26.54 9.95
CA PHE A 483 -16.67 25.38 9.98
C PHE A 483 -17.04 24.96 8.56
N ASP A 484 -16.49 23.83 8.12
CA ASP A 484 -16.90 23.20 6.86
C ASP A 484 -18.20 22.38 7.02
N GLN A 485 -18.80 21.98 5.90
CA GLN A 485 -20.02 21.17 5.88
C GLN A 485 -19.83 19.81 6.58
N ASP A 486 -18.61 19.27 6.60
CA ASP A 486 -18.32 17.97 7.19
C ASP A 486 -18.39 18.04 8.72
N LEU A 487 -17.78 19.08 9.29
CA LEU A 487 -17.85 19.44 10.70
C LEU A 487 -19.29 19.74 11.12
N LEU A 488 -20.05 20.53 10.36
CA LEU A 488 -21.45 20.87 10.68
C LEU A 488 -22.36 19.64 10.72
N ALA A 489 -22.24 18.77 9.72
CA ALA A 489 -23.01 17.54 9.72
C ALA A 489 -22.55 16.57 10.82
N ARG A 490 -21.26 16.51 11.15
CA ARG A 490 -20.79 15.75 12.34
C ARG A 490 -21.42 16.28 13.62
N LEU A 491 -21.50 17.60 13.79
CA LEU A 491 -22.16 18.21 14.94
C LEU A 491 -23.63 17.76 15.01
N SER A 492 -24.33 17.75 13.87
CA SER A 492 -25.72 17.31 13.77
C SER A 492 -25.93 15.82 14.10
N LEU A 493 -24.90 14.98 13.89
CA LEU A 493 -24.95 13.53 14.17
C LEU A 493 -24.94 13.18 15.67
N HIS A 494 -24.69 14.15 16.57
CA HIS A 494 -24.84 13.91 18.01
C HIS A 494 -26.30 13.66 18.43
N GLY A 495 -27.28 14.10 17.62
CA GLY A 495 -28.70 13.95 17.93
C GLY A 495 -29.16 14.76 19.15
N ASP A 496 -28.39 15.77 19.55
CA ASP A 496 -28.69 16.67 20.66
C ASP A 496 -29.47 17.89 20.14
N SER A 497 -30.64 18.17 20.74
CA SER A 497 -31.50 19.26 20.30
C SER A 497 -30.83 20.63 20.44
N GLN A 498 -30.04 20.85 21.50
CA GLN A 498 -29.35 22.11 21.72
C GLN A 498 -28.28 22.35 20.64
N ILE A 499 -27.58 21.29 20.22
CA ILE A 499 -26.60 21.39 19.13
C ILE A 499 -27.28 21.77 17.82
N ASN A 500 -28.39 21.11 17.48
CA ASN A 500 -29.13 21.41 16.25
C ASN A 500 -29.67 22.85 16.25
N ASP A 501 -30.23 23.31 17.36
CA ASP A 501 -30.71 24.68 17.51
C ASP A 501 -29.57 25.70 17.33
N LEU A 502 -28.41 25.47 17.96
CA LEU A 502 -27.24 26.33 17.83
C LEU A 502 -26.65 26.30 16.41
N VAL A 503 -26.63 25.15 15.74
CA VAL A 503 -26.18 25.03 14.35
C VAL A 503 -27.11 25.84 13.44
N HIS A 504 -28.43 25.69 13.56
CA HIS A 504 -29.40 26.46 12.78
C HIS A 504 -29.33 27.98 13.08
N GLU A 505 -29.07 28.37 14.33
CA GLU A 505 -28.92 29.78 14.70
C GLU A 505 -27.66 30.42 14.09
N LYS A 506 -26.52 29.72 14.13
CA LYS A 506 -25.22 30.24 13.67
C LYS A 506 -24.98 30.07 12.18
N PHE A 507 -25.57 29.05 11.57
CA PHE A 507 -25.46 28.70 10.16
C PHE A 507 -26.87 28.51 9.58
N PRO A 508 -27.67 29.59 9.45
CA PRO A 508 -28.98 29.51 8.79
C PRO A 508 -28.77 28.98 7.37
N ASP A 509 -29.64 28.05 6.94
CA ASP A 509 -29.54 27.32 5.67
C ASP A 509 -29.14 28.26 4.52
N VAL A 510 -27.84 28.25 4.20
CA VAL A 510 -27.34 28.90 3.00
C VAL A 510 -27.70 27.92 1.90
N GLU A 511 -28.78 28.24 1.18
CA GLU A 511 -29.13 27.62 -0.10
C GLU A 511 -27.83 27.28 -0.83
N GLU A 512 -27.58 25.98 -1.02
CA GLU A 512 -26.43 25.52 -1.78
C GLU A 512 -26.54 26.15 -3.15
N LYS A 513 -25.74 27.21 -3.38
CA LYS A 513 -25.43 27.66 -4.72
C LYS A 513 -24.63 26.53 -5.34
N THR A 514 -25.36 25.62 -5.97
CA THR A 514 -24.84 24.64 -6.92
C THR A 514 -23.81 25.37 -7.78
N PRO A 515 -22.59 24.83 -7.94
CA PRO A 515 -21.50 25.56 -8.59
C PRO A 515 -21.96 26.18 -9.92
N THR A 516 -22.06 27.50 -9.96
CA THR A 516 -22.46 28.23 -11.18
C THR A 516 -21.35 28.23 -12.26
N LEU A 517 -20.17 27.69 -11.96
CA LEU A 517 -19.15 27.40 -12.96
C LEU A 517 -19.36 25.98 -13.51
N ARG A 518 -20.07 25.92 -14.63
CA ARG A 518 -20.14 24.69 -15.44
C ARG A 518 -18.74 24.37 -15.98
N LEU A 519 -18.35 23.10 -15.97
CA LEU A 519 -17.08 22.58 -16.53
C LEU A 519 -16.61 23.31 -17.81
N HIS A 520 -17.53 23.51 -18.77
CA HIS A 520 -17.26 24.24 -20.02
C HIS A 520 -16.77 25.68 -19.87
N ALA A 521 -17.26 26.43 -18.87
CA ALA A 521 -16.83 27.80 -18.65
C ALA A 521 -15.38 27.84 -18.14
N LEU A 522 -15.02 26.91 -17.26
CA LEU A 522 -13.67 26.79 -16.73
C LEU A 522 -12.69 26.31 -17.80
N GLU A 523 -13.06 25.33 -18.62
CA GLU A 523 -12.28 24.91 -19.78
C GLU A 523 -11.98 26.07 -20.75
N LYS A 524 -12.96 26.95 -20.96
CA LYS A 524 -12.79 28.16 -21.80
C LYS A 524 -11.81 29.16 -21.17
N ILE A 525 -11.87 29.39 -19.86
CA ILE A 525 -10.92 30.25 -19.14
C ILE A 525 -9.50 29.70 -19.23
N LEU A 526 -9.33 28.39 -19.06
CA LEU A 526 -8.04 27.70 -19.04
C LEU A 526 -7.41 27.54 -20.43
N SER A 527 -8.22 27.51 -21.49
CA SER A 527 -7.75 27.45 -22.89
C SER A 527 -7.50 28.81 -23.52
N ALA A 528 -8.02 29.90 -22.94
CA ALA A 528 -7.89 31.24 -23.50
C ALA A 528 -6.43 31.74 -23.53
N GLN A 529 -5.69 31.53 -22.44
CA GLN A 529 -4.28 31.93 -22.29
C GLN A 529 -3.55 30.97 -21.33
N PRO A 530 -2.21 30.84 -21.43
CA PRO A 530 -1.43 30.11 -20.43
C PRO A 530 -1.46 30.85 -19.07
N GLY A 531 -1.42 30.09 -17.99
CA GLY A 531 -1.22 30.62 -16.64
C GLY A 531 0.25 30.64 -16.23
N ASP A 532 0.56 31.41 -15.19
CA ASP A 532 1.85 31.43 -14.52
C ASP A 532 1.88 30.42 -13.35
N PRO A 533 2.66 29.33 -13.44
CA PRO A 533 2.75 28.34 -12.38
C PRO A 533 3.43 28.87 -11.11
N TYR A 534 4.28 29.91 -11.20
CA TYR A 534 4.89 30.51 -10.01
C TYR A 534 3.85 31.25 -9.17
N ALA A 535 2.92 31.95 -9.82
CA ALA A 535 1.79 32.60 -9.15
C ALA A 535 0.73 31.60 -8.66
N GLY A 536 0.62 30.43 -9.30
CA GLY A 536 -0.32 29.37 -8.91
C GLY A 536 0.08 28.60 -7.65
N GLU A 537 1.36 28.60 -7.28
CA GLU A 537 1.88 27.86 -6.14
C GLU A 537 1.26 28.31 -4.80
N SER A 538 1.09 29.62 -4.60
CA SER A 538 0.49 30.17 -3.38
C SER A 538 -0.98 29.74 -3.25
N ILE A 539 -1.73 29.73 -4.35
CA ILE A 539 -3.13 29.33 -4.39
C ILE A 539 -3.26 27.84 -4.00
N PHE A 540 -2.39 26.97 -4.52
CA PHE A 540 -2.34 25.56 -4.10
C PHE A 540 -2.01 25.43 -2.61
N THR A 541 -1.06 26.22 -2.12
CA THR A 541 -0.63 26.19 -0.72
C THR A 541 -1.76 26.59 0.23
N GLU A 542 -2.56 27.58 -0.16
CA GLU A 542 -3.69 28.06 0.62
C GLU A 542 -4.87 27.07 0.63
N ARG A 543 -5.15 26.40 -0.50
CA ARG A 543 -6.43 25.69 -0.70
C ARG A 543 -6.34 24.17 -0.72
N CYS A 544 -5.20 23.62 -1.11
CA CYS A 544 -5.07 22.18 -1.37
C CYS A 544 -3.94 21.53 -0.59
N ALA A 545 -2.88 22.28 -0.23
CA ALA A 545 -1.70 21.72 0.41
C ALA A 545 -1.95 21.25 1.85
N SER A 546 -3.03 21.67 2.50
CA SER A 546 -3.45 21.09 3.79
C SER A 546 -3.69 19.58 3.68
N CYS A 547 -4.28 19.14 2.56
CA CYS A 547 -4.66 17.75 2.37
C CYS A 547 -3.74 17.00 1.41
N HIS A 548 -3.29 17.64 0.34
CA HIS A 548 -2.61 16.98 -0.77
C HIS A 548 -1.12 17.30 -0.83
N LYS A 549 -0.32 16.29 -1.12
CA LYS A 549 1.09 16.46 -1.48
C LYS A 549 1.21 16.76 -2.97
N LEU A 550 2.01 17.76 -3.32
CA LEU A 550 2.46 18.03 -4.67
C LEU A 550 3.97 18.29 -4.65
N PHE A 551 4.70 17.41 -5.32
CA PHE A 551 6.14 17.25 -5.22
C PHE A 551 6.60 16.96 -3.79
N PHE A 552 7.09 17.98 -3.09
CA PHE A 552 7.60 17.90 -1.72
C PHE A 552 6.82 18.81 -0.77
N LYS A 553 5.73 19.44 -1.23
CA LYS A 553 4.91 20.38 -0.46
C LYS A 553 3.53 19.80 -0.19
N GLY A 554 2.98 20.08 0.99
CA GLY A 554 1.61 19.73 1.38
C GLY A 554 1.47 18.51 2.29
N GLY A 555 0.23 18.03 2.45
CA GLY A 555 -0.18 17.02 3.42
C GLY A 555 -0.38 15.61 2.86
N GLU A 556 -0.75 14.68 3.75
CA GLU A 556 -0.99 13.25 3.43
C GLU A 556 -2.39 12.80 3.87
N VAL A 557 -3.34 13.74 3.86
CA VAL A 557 -4.77 13.46 4.13
C VAL A 557 -5.43 12.92 2.87
N GLY A 558 -5.22 13.61 1.75
CA GLY A 558 -5.67 13.21 0.43
C GLY A 558 -4.57 12.53 -0.40
N PRO A 559 -4.91 12.04 -1.61
CA PRO A 559 -3.93 11.46 -2.54
C PRO A 559 -2.73 12.36 -2.82
N ASP A 560 -1.54 11.75 -2.96
CA ASP A 560 -0.34 12.41 -3.47
C ASP A 560 -0.52 12.77 -4.95
N LEU A 561 -0.69 14.06 -5.22
CA LEU A 561 -0.92 14.60 -6.55
C LEU A 561 0.34 14.53 -7.42
N THR A 562 1.53 14.36 -6.84
CA THR A 562 2.81 14.29 -7.60
C THR A 562 2.78 13.18 -8.64
N ARG A 563 2.23 12.03 -8.26
CA ARG A 563 2.13 10.82 -9.10
C ARG A 563 0.82 10.74 -9.87
N TYR A 564 -0.07 11.70 -9.64
CA TYR A 564 -1.37 11.72 -10.26
C TYR A 564 -1.29 12.28 -11.68
N GLN A 565 -2.24 11.88 -12.51
CA GLN A 565 -2.32 12.32 -13.89
C GLN A 565 -2.89 13.73 -13.98
N ARG A 566 -2.04 14.72 -13.69
CA ARG A 566 -2.44 16.12 -13.59
C ARG A 566 -2.68 16.77 -14.96
N ASP A 567 -2.24 16.15 -16.05
CA ASP A 567 -2.46 16.65 -17.42
C ASP A 567 -3.87 16.34 -17.97
N ASP A 568 -4.61 15.39 -17.37
CA ASP A 568 -6.03 15.17 -17.63
C ASP A 568 -6.88 16.24 -16.91
N LEU A 569 -7.05 17.36 -17.61
CA LEU A 569 -7.82 18.50 -17.09
C LEU A 569 -9.28 18.11 -16.82
N SER A 570 -9.90 17.31 -17.69
CA SER A 570 -11.29 16.87 -17.59
C SER A 570 -11.59 16.18 -16.26
N THR A 571 -10.80 15.16 -15.92
CA THR A 571 -10.94 14.42 -14.66
C THR A 571 -10.65 15.33 -13.46
N MET A 572 -9.56 16.09 -13.52
CA MET A 572 -9.18 17.00 -12.43
C MET A 572 -10.24 18.07 -12.15
N LEU A 573 -10.87 18.64 -13.19
CA LEU A 573 -11.93 19.63 -13.03
C LEU A 573 -13.16 19.03 -12.35
N VAL A 574 -13.58 17.82 -12.74
CA VAL A 574 -14.71 17.13 -12.09
C VAL A 574 -14.39 16.87 -10.62
N SER A 575 -13.21 16.36 -10.30
CA SER A 575 -12.82 16.11 -8.91
C SER A 575 -12.78 17.38 -8.04
N ILE A 576 -12.46 18.55 -8.61
CA ILE A 576 -12.41 19.82 -7.87
C ILE A 576 -13.79 20.48 -7.75
N LEU A 577 -14.61 20.41 -8.81
CA LEU A 577 -15.93 21.06 -8.85
C LEU A 577 -17.00 20.23 -8.15
N GLU A 578 -16.95 18.90 -8.28
CA GLU A 578 -17.89 17.95 -7.70
C GLU A 578 -17.14 16.81 -6.97
N PRO A 579 -16.49 17.10 -5.82
CA PRO A 579 -15.71 16.08 -5.10
C PRO A 579 -16.55 14.89 -4.62
N ASN A 580 -17.88 15.05 -4.52
CA ASN A 580 -18.83 14.00 -4.16
C ASN A 580 -19.25 13.10 -5.33
N ALA A 581 -18.93 13.45 -6.58
CA ALA A 581 -19.34 12.68 -7.76
C ALA A 581 -18.66 11.30 -7.83
N GLU A 582 -17.42 11.22 -7.37
CA GLU A 582 -16.66 9.98 -7.28
C GLU A 582 -15.72 10.02 -6.07
N ILE A 583 -15.93 9.10 -5.12
CA ILE A 583 -15.07 8.92 -3.96
C ILE A 583 -14.23 7.66 -4.20
N ARG A 584 -12.92 7.82 -4.24
CA ARG A 584 -12.00 6.70 -4.49
C ARG A 584 -11.98 5.74 -3.30
N GLU A 585 -11.93 4.44 -3.60
CA GLU A 585 -11.66 3.39 -2.61
C GLU A 585 -10.40 3.70 -1.77
N GLY A 586 -10.50 3.53 -0.46
CA GLY A 586 -9.46 3.92 0.51
C GLY A 586 -9.51 5.39 0.96
N TYR A 587 -10.35 6.23 0.33
CA TYR A 587 -10.65 7.60 0.75
C TYR A 587 -12.15 7.79 1.05
N GLU A 588 -12.85 6.72 1.41
CA GLU A 588 -14.23 6.79 1.87
C GLU A 588 -14.27 7.37 3.30
N ASN A 589 -14.97 8.49 3.48
CA ASN A 589 -15.21 9.03 4.81
C ASN A 589 -16.24 8.16 5.52
N VAL A 590 -15.89 7.69 6.72
CA VAL A 590 -16.77 6.92 7.60
C VAL A 590 -17.04 7.69 8.88
N VAL A 591 -18.25 7.57 9.40
CA VAL A 591 -18.63 8.04 10.73
C VAL A 591 -18.62 6.88 11.71
N VAL A 592 -17.93 7.06 12.82
CA VAL A 592 -17.82 6.10 13.93
C VAL A 592 -18.48 6.69 15.16
N THR A 593 -19.45 5.98 15.72
CA THR A 593 -20.02 6.29 17.03
C THR A 593 -19.50 5.29 18.05
N THR A 594 -18.99 5.76 19.18
CA THR A 594 -18.35 4.91 20.20
C THR A 594 -19.15 4.78 21.49
N ASN A 595 -18.84 3.76 22.29
CA ASN A 595 -19.45 3.51 23.61
C ASN A 595 -19.23 4.66 24.61
N ASP A 596 -18.14 5.43 24.45
CA ASP A 596 -17.84 6.62 25.25
C ASP A 596 -18.45 7.91 24.68
N LYS A 597 -19.50 7.77 23.85
CA LYS A 597 -20.30 8.87 23.28
C LYS A 597 -19.52 9.81 22.37
N ARG A 598 -18.44 9.33 21.75
CA ARG A 598 -17.77 10.11 20.69
C ARG A 598 -18.43 9.86 19.35
N VAL A 599 -18.50 10.92 18.56
CA VAL A 599 -18.81 10.88 17.13
C VAL A 599 -17.57 11.30 16.38
N LEU A 600 -16.89 10.33 15.78
CA LEU A 600 -15.64 10.51 15.04
C LEU A 600 -15.91 10.36 13.54
N SER A 601 -15.14 11.04 12.72
CA SER A 601 -15.20 10.87 11.26
C SER A 601 -13.83 11.05 10.62
N GLY A 602 -13.59 10.29 9.56
CA GLY A 602 -12.32 10.24 8.84
C GLY A 602 -12.28 9.10 7.83
N PHE A 603 -11.12 8.87 7.23
CA PHE A 603 -10.90 7.74 6.33
C PHE A 603 -10.46 6.51 7.11
N LEU A 604 -10.90 5.34 6.66
CA LEU A 604 -10.37 4.07 7.16
C LEU A 604 -8.95 3.88 6.60
N SER A 605 -7.93 4.20 7.39
CA SER A 605 -6.53 4.10 6.97
C SER A 605 -5.93 2.71 7.18
N ASP A 606 -6.44 1.97 8.17
CA ASP A 606 -6.08 0.58 8.45
C ASP A 606 -7.23 -0.11 9.19
N GLU A 607 -7.36 -1.42 9.06
CA GLU A 607 -8.29 -2.21 9.86
C GLU A 607 -7.82 -3.64 10.08
N ASP A 608 -8.13 -4.18 11.26
CA ASP A 608 -7.98 -5.61 11.54
C ASP A 608 -9.17 -6.15 12.34
N THR A 609 -9.07 -7.39 12.81
CA THR A 609 -10.14 -8.05 13.56
C THR A 609 -10.44 -7.39 14.91
N ASN A 610 -9.52 -6.60 15.46
CA ASN A 610 -9.60 -6.05 16.82
C ASN A 610 -9.84 -4.53 16.85
N SER A 611 -9.36 -3.78 15.87
CA SER A 611 -9.51 -2.32 15.80
C SER A 611 -9.61 -1.79 14.37
N ILE A 612 -10.05 -0.55 14.25
CA ILE A 612 -9.90 0.26 13.05
C ILE A 612 -8.96 1.44 13.33
N VAL A 613 -8.29 1.94 12.30
CA VAL A 613 -7.53 3.20 12.35
C VAL A 613 -8.24 4.19 11.45
N LEU A 614 -8.69 5.28 12.06
CA LEU A 614 -9.41 6.36 11.42
C LEU A 614 -8.47 7.55 11.25
N ARG A 615 -8.21 7.97 10.01
CA ARG A 615 -7.48 9.21 9.72
C ARG A 615 -8.45 10.37 9.64
N GLY A 616 -8.38 11.28 10.62
CA GLY A 616 -9.17 12.51 10.63
C GLY A 616 -8.75 13.48 9.52
N PHE A 617 -9.59 14.48 9.26
CA PHE A 617 -9.33 15.56 8.29
C PHE A 617 -8.15 16.45 8.69
N ASP A 618 -7.83 16.50 9.98
CA ASP A 618 -6.61 17.14 10.47
C ASP A 618 -5.36 16.40 9.96
N GLY A 619 -5.48 15.11 9.60
CA GLY A 619 -4.43 14.18 9.17
C GLY A 619 -3.91 13.28 10.28
N ALA A 620 -4.56 13.27 11.45
CA ALA A 620 -4.19 12.43 12.57
C ALA A 620 -4.85 11.06 12.49
N ASP A 621 -4.09 10.00 12.80
CA ASP A 621 -4.62 8.65 12.95
C ASP A 621 -5.14 8.42 14.38
N ILE A 622 -6.34 7.88 14.49
CA ILE A 622 -6.99 7.50 15.74
C ILE A 622 -7.29 6.00 15.66
N THR A 623 -6.69 5.21 16.55
CA THR A 623 -7.00 3.77 16.67
C THR A 623 -8.21 3.58 17.58
N ILE A 624 -9.23 2.86 17.09
CA ILE A 624 -10.48 2.62 17.81
C ILE A 624 -10.70 1.11 17.91
N PRO A 625 -10.71 0.52 19.13
CA PRO A 625 -11.05 -0.88 19.31
C PRO A 625 -12.46 -1.18 18.81
N ARG A 626 -12.66 -2.25 18.04
CA ARG A 626 -13.97 -2.62 17.48
C ARG A 626 -15.03 -2.83 18.56
N LYS A 627 -14.64 -3.38 19.72
CA LYS A 627 -15.51 -3.53 20.90
C LYS A 627 -16.09 -2.22 21.44
N ASN A 628 -15.46 -1.09 21.12
CA ASN A 628 -15.90 0.25 21.54
C ASN A 628 -16.78 0.92 20.48
N ILE A 629 -17.02 0.30 19.32
CA ILE A 629 -17.79 0.88 18.22
C ILE A 629 -19.26 0.45 18.34
N ILE A 630 -20.16 1.42 18.41
CA ILE A 630 -21.62 1.22 18.34
C ILE A 630 -22.05 1.15 16.87
N SER A 631 -21.56 2.06 16.03
CA SER A 631 -21.87 2.08 14.60
C SER A 631 -20.71 2.61 13.78
N LEU A 632 -20.51 2.00 12.61
CA LEU A 632 -19.60 2.43 11.56
C LEU A 632 -20.43 2.57 10.28
N LYS A 633 -20.54 3.79 9.73
CA LYS A 633 -21.34 4.05 8.51
C LYS A 633 -20.56 4.90 7.52
N PRO A 634 -20.65 4.62 6.21
CA PRO A 634 -20.17 5.56 5.20
C PRO A 634 -20.87 6.92 5.37
N ALA A 635 -20.12 8.01 5.31
CA ALA A 635 -20.67 9.37 5.34
C ALA A 635 -21.38 9.73 4.02
N GLY A 636 -21.09 9.01 2.92
CA GLY A 636 -21.70 9.22 1.61
C GLY A 636 -21.24 10.49 0.89
N ARG A 637 -20.16 11.12 1.36
CA ARG A 637 -19.60 12.37 0.84
C ARG A 637 -18.08 12.41 1.02
N SER A 638 -17.42 13.18 0.16
CA SER A 638 -15.98 13.40 0.17
C SER A 638 -15.58 14.38 1.26
N LEU A 639 -14.40 14.16 1.86
CA LEU A 639 -13.76 15.11 2.76
C LEU A 639 -13.14 16.31 2.04
N MET A 640 -13.03 16.25 0.71
CA MET A 640 -12.59 17.38 -0.10
C MET A 640 -13.71 18.45 -0.14
N PRO A 641 -13.46 19.68 0.33
CA PRO A 641 -14.49 20.70 0.41
C PRO A 641 -15.07 21.05 -0.96
N SER A 642 -16.36 21.36 -1.01
CA SER A 642 -16.98 21.96 -2.20
C SER A 642 -16.61 23.44 -2.33
N GLY A 643 -16.61 23.97 -3.57
CA GLY A 643 -16.39 25.40 -3.80
C GLY A 643 -14.94 25.88 -3.64
N LEU A 644 -13.95 24.99 -3.74
CA LEU A 644 -12.52 25.31 -3.64
C LEU A 644 -12.05 26.38 -4.64
N LEU A 645 -12.77 26.57 -5.75
CA LEU A 645 -12.45 27.59 -6.76
C LEU A 645 -13.17 28.92 -6.54
N ASN A 646 -14.03 29.03 -5.52
CA ASN A 646 -14.79 30.24 -5.26
C ASN A 646 -13.87 31.41 -4.89
N GLY A 647 -14.16 32.59 -5.44
CA GLY A 647 -13.41 33.82 -5.21
C GLY A 647 -12.14 33.98 -6.05
N LEU A 648 -11.80 33.02 -6.92
CA LEU A 648 -10.71 33.16 -7.88
C LEU A 648 -11.19 33.87 -9.15
N ASP A 649 -10.43 34.85 -9.63
CA ASP A 649 -10.65 35.44 -10.94
C ASP A 649 -10.05 34.58 -12.08
N ASP A 650 -10.32 34.95 -13.33
CA ASP A 650 -9.86 34.21 -14.50
C ASP A 650 -8.33 34.02 -14.53
N ALA A 651 -7.55 35.00 -14.05
CA ALA A 651 -6.09 34.92 -14.03
C ALA A 651 -5.60 33.96 -12.93
N ALA A 652 -6.18 34.06 -11.73
CA ALA A 652 -5.90 33.18 -10.61
C ALA A 652 -6.27 31.72 -10.93
N LEU A 653 -7.40 31.48 -11.61
CA LEU A 653 -7.78 30.15 -12.10
C LEU A 653 -6.72 29.59 -13.06
N ARG A 654 -6.32 30.37 -14.08
CA ARG A 654 -5.26 29.94 -15.01
C ARG A 654 -3.95 29.62 -14.29
N ASN A 655 -3.52 30.48 -13.37
CA ASN A 655 -2.27 30.30 -12.62
C ASN A 655 -2.32 29.05 -11.75
N PHE A 656 -3.41 28.86 -11.00
CA PHE A 656 -3.62 27.69 -10.14
C PHE A 656 -3.53 26.38 -10.94
N PHE A 657 -4.27 26.28 -12.05
CA PHE A 657 -4.22 25.10 -12.90
C PHE A 657 -2.90 24.95 -13.66
N ALA A 658 -2.19 26.05 -13.98
CA ALA A 658 -0.84 25.97 -14.52
C ALA A 658 0.13 25.32 -13.52
N TYR A 659 0.07 25.71 -12.24
CA TYR A 659 0.89 25.10 -11.19
C TYR A 659 0.53 23.62 -10.97
N LEU A 660 -0.77 23.29 -10.89
CA LEU A 660 -1.20 21.90 -10.78
C LEU A 660 -0.70 21.04 -11.94
N ARG A 661 -0.40 21.59 -13.12
CA ARG A 661 -0.04 20.83 -14.32
C ARG A 661 1.45 20.78 -14.63
N ILE A 662 2.30 21.42 -13.84
CA ILE A 662 3.75 21.38 -14.09
C ILE A 662 4.30 19.96 -13.89
N SER A 663 5.22 19.53 -14.74
CA SER A 663 5.83 18.19 -14.67
C SER A 663 6.97 18.10 -13.65
N GLN A 664 7.54 19.23 -13.24
CA GLN A 664 8.66 19.32 -12.32
C GLN A 664 8.39 20.38 -11.24
N PRO A 665 8.94 20.20 -10.03
CA PRO A 665 8.78 21.20 -8.98
C PRO A 665 9.40 22.53 -9.37
N ILE A 666 8.79 23.62 -8.90
CA ILE A 666 9.42 24.94 -8.93
C ILE A 666 10.48 24.97 -7.83
N THR A 667 11.73 24.73 -8.19
CA THR A 667 12.88 24.99 -7.32
C THR A 667 13.09 26.50 -7.22
N LYS A 668 13.12 27.03 -5.99
CA LYS A 668 13.78 28.31 -5.69
C LYS A 668 15.25 28.09 -5.47
#